data_AF-A0A9E0ATS7-F1
#
_entry.id   AF-A0A9E0ATS7-F1
#
_cell.length_a   1.000
_cell.length_b   1.000
_cell.length_c   1.000
_cell.angle_alpha   90.00
_cell.angle_beta   90.00
_cell.angle_gamma   90.00
#
_symmetry.space_group_name_H-M   'P 1'
#
loop_
_entity.id
_entity.type
_entity.pdbx_description
1 polymer ?
#
loop_
_entity_poly.entity_id
_entity_poly.type
_entity_poly.pdbx_seq_one_letter_code
_entity_poly.pdbx_strand_id
1 'polypeptide(L)'
;HVRVIGIIDIEFKVEFVVYANVNISMGMTYWYKNAKRYVYSIMVFDRKVTSDSIDLSEEQYEFSVYAIGTIGIRAGIRLSVAVGLISTKLASVGFTAEVGGYAQVWGYLYYQLKYAASQGRTASSMGAIYMEIGMYMEVNFLAQALSGTFSYNPTLFEKQWPLYSVGVVENVCDYAYGQDSVKDIKMKRDVKTVRLPDTYFEMQYLDMKEGLDDNNEYFTKVYDDSDRYFSITMTNPAFSYDPETNIVEVNPGSEPQQDGEMIITWKSQKGSFNTKPITRKISLHWDNLRDGYYIAFQTNGGSVVDAIISKYNKEITKPEDPVKQGYTFAGWYTDEALTKKYTIPSVMPNEDRIVYAKWEAADMTYNVVDYVEGTDGVYTAASSKQETAKTDTEISPKPDIRNGFMTPAALSQRVSADGSTTINYYYARNKYNIKFVSEGSVVSEGRYTYGTLMPTPVAYRAGYVFEGWEPAVTQTVPANDTTYTAVWKEADDVVYTTKYYLENESGEYELDKTRINKGTTGQNVTADKEQYDNRLYHLTDDLPSGTVAADGSLIFRVHYDRNTYSISFNSMGGTVSTEKKTARWGSNVIAPVPVRAGYAFAGWYVDRACTEAFDGTMPAYDITLYAKWDADKVNYTVEHLVEKLDGSYELYDRQAFTSDTDSQVTPEVKHMEGFSSPETETAIVKGDGSTVIRYFYKRNVHRFVLKLNNGQQDVEYDYKYGTKINIINPERTGYTFTGWNEDVAGTMPDRDVTYTASWKINQYTISFNTDGGSEIASITQNYNTEVSFNEIPVKKGYTFTGWDKAVPDVMPAGNIVITAQWKKDIYTISYNLDGGKADNPETYEV
;
A
#
# COMPACT_ATOMS: atom_id res chain seq x y z
N HIS A 1 -3.57 -8.72 -3.20
CA HIS A 1 -3.40 -7.45 -3.92
C HIS A 1 -2.09 -7.46 -4.71
N VAL A 2 -2.11 -7.05 -5.97
CA VAL A 2 -0.92 -6.50 -6.66
C VAL A 2 -1.24 -5.05 -6.97
N ARG A 3 -0.61 -4.10 -6.27
CA ARG A 3 -0.71 -2.68 -6.63
C ARG A 3 0.23 -2.42 -7.80
N VAL A 4 -0.27 -2.57 -9.02
CA VAL A 4 0.35 -1.91 -10.17
C VAL A 4 0.06 -0.42 -10.03
N ILE A 5 0.97 0.31 -9.39
CA ILE A 5 0.96 1.78 -9.42
C ILE A 5 1.22 2.16 -10.87
N GLY A 6 0.23 2.78 -11.51
CA GLY A 6 0.26 3.06 -12.95
C GLY A 6 1.38 4.03 -13.32
N ILE A 7 2.48 3.50 -13.86
CA ILE A 7 3.50 4.29 -14.55
C ILE A 7 2.95 4.62 -15.94
N ILE A 8 2.20 5.72 -16.02
CA ILE A 8 1.82 6.34 -17.28
C ILE A 8 3.00 7.20 -17.73
N ASP A 9 3.57 6.86 -18.88
CA ASP A 9 4.60 7.65 -19.55
C ASP A 9 3.94 8.60 -20.55
N ILE A 10 4.36 9.86 -20.59
CA ILE A 10 3.79 10.90 -21.44
C ILE A 10 4.91 11.67 -22.12
N GLU A 11 4.98 11.56 -23.45
CA GLU A 11 5.96 12.27 -24.28
C GLU A 11 5.31 13.48 -24.94
N PHE A 12 5.91 14.65 -24.71
CA PHE A 12 5.65 15.88 -25.44
C PHE A 12 6.87 16.20 -26.29
N LYS A 13 6.72 16.19 -27.61
CA LYS A 13 7.82 16.40 -28.57
C LYS A 13 7.50 17.59 -29.47
N VAL A 14 8.44 18.52 -29.60
CA VAL A 14 8.33 19.68 -30.49
C VAL A 14 9.44 19.59 -31.51
N GLU A 15 9.08 19.51 -32.79
CA GLU A 15 10.03 19.36 -33.90
C GLU A 15 9.81 20.49 -34.91
N PHE A 16 10.88 21.13 -35.34
CA PHE A 16 10.85 21.94 -36.56
C PHE A 16 11.07 21.00 -37.74
N VAL A 17 10.12 20.98 -38.67
CA VAL A 17 10.06 20.03 -39.78
C VAL A 17 10.00 20.78 -41.11
N VAL A 18 10.70 20.23 -42.10
CA VAL A 18 10.79 20.78 -43.46
C VAL A 18 10.64 19.63 -44.44
N TYR A 19 9.70 19.78 -45.37
CA TYR A 19 9.43 18.83 -46.45
C TYR A 19 9.62 19.51 -47.80
N ALA A 20 10.17 18.78 -48.75
CA ALA A 20 10.33 19.20 -50.13
C ALA A 20 9.77 18.12 -51.07
N ASN A 21 8.67 18.43 -51.76
CA ASN A 21 8.10 17.63 -52.83
C ASN A 21 8.60 18.24 -54.16
N VAL A 22 9.52 17.55 -54.84
CA VAL A 22 10.34 18.12 -55.93
C VAL A 22 10.25 17.22 -57.16
N ASN A 23 9.38 17.59 -58.09
CA ASN A 23 9.15 16.89 -59.35
C ASN A 23 9.69 17.76 -60.49
N ILE A 24 11.00 17.72 -60.72
CA ILE A 24 11.65 18.55 -61.75
C ILE A 24 12.10 17.67 -62.92
N SER A 25 11.50 17.90 -64.08
CA SER A 25 12.12 17.65 -65.38
C SER A 25 13.01 18.84 -65.76
N MET A 26 14.19 18.55 -66.29
CA MET A 26 15.22 19.53 -66.67
C MET A 26 15.66 19.25 -68.11
N GLY A 27 16.48 20.15 -68.66
CA GLY A 27 17.54 19.64 -69.51
C GLY A 27 18.70 20.59 -69.74
N MET A 28 19.45 20.26 -70.79
CA MET A 28 20.86 20.59 -70.99
C MET A 28 21.12 20.90 -72.46
N THR A 29 22.20 21.62 -72.77
CA THR A 29 22.40 22.12 -74.12
C THR A 29 23.78 22.60 -74.52
N TYR A 30 23.98 22.71 -75.83
CA TYR A 30 25.23 22.34 -76.49
C TYR A 30 25.47 23.12 -77.80
N TRP A 31 26.69 23.58 -78.02
CA TRP A 31 27.10 24.39 -79.17
C TRP A 31 28.27 23.73 -79.93
N TYR A 32 28.29 23.79 -81.27
CA TYR A 32 29.33 23.10 -82.05
C TYR A 32 29.46 23.52 -83.53
N LYS A 33 30.56 24.23 -83.87
CA LYS A 33 31.63 23.83 -84.83
C LYS A 33 32.35 25.05 -85.45
N ASN A 34 33.68 24.92 -85.67
CA ASN A 34 34.53 25.87 -86.41
C ASN A 34 35.63 25.08 -87.19
N ALA A 35 36.16 25.62 -88.31
CA ALA A 35 37.41 25.14 -88.92
C ALA A 35 38.18 26.27 -89.63
N LYS A 36 39.51 26.35 -89.43
CA LYS A 36 40.40 27.35 -90.06
C LYS A 36 41.69 26.72 -90.61
N ARG A 37 42.24 27.31 -91.68
CA ARG A 37 43.56 26.97 -92.26
C ARG A 37 44.52 28.16 -92.15
N TYR A 38 45.69 27.93 -91.57
CA TYR A 38 46.77 28.91 -91.52
C TYR A 38 47.78 28.62 -92.63
N VAL A 39 48.23 29.66 -93.33
CA VAL A 39 49.17 29.58 -94.46
C VAL A 39 50.32 30.55 -94.21
N TYR A 40 51.56 30.07 -94.36
CA TYR A 40 52.77 30.88 -94.20
C TYR A 40 53.61 30.81 -95.46
N SER A 41 53.76 31.94 -96.16
CA SER A 41 54.52 32.06 -97.40
C SER A 41 55.81 32.85 -97.16
N ILE A 42 56.95 32.22 -97.40
CA ILE A 42 58.28 32.79 -97.23
C ILE A 42 58.89 33.02 -98.61
N MET A 43 58.90 34.28 -99.07
CA MET A 43 59.46 34.70 -100.35
C MET A 43 60.95 35.03 -100.15
N VAL A 44 61.79 34.00 -100.28
CA VAL A 44 63.21 34.01 -99.89
C VAL A 44 64.01 35.10 -100.61
N PHE A 45 63.82 35.27 -101.93
CA PHE A 45 64.58 36.22 -102.72
C PHE A 45 64.18 37.69 -102.48
N ASP A 46 62.88 37.95 -102.30
CA ASP A 46 62.36 39.26 -101.87
C ASP A 46 62.53 39.53 -100.36
N ARG A 47 63.11 38.57 -99.63
CA ARG A 47 63.32 38.58 -98.16
C ARG A 47 62.06 38.91 -97.35
N LYS A 48 60.89 38.51 -97.86
CA LYS A 48 59.57 38.86 -97.31
C LYS A 48 58.83 37.62 -96.82
N VAL A 49 58.15 37.75 -95.69
CA VAL A 49 57.23 36.72 -95.17
C VAL A 49 55.82 37.30 -95.15
N THR A 50 54.83 36.48 -95.51
CA THR A 50 53.41 36.80 -95.37
C THR A 50 52.66 35.60 -94.80
N SER A 51 51.84 35.83 -93.77
CA SER A 51 50.92 34.86 -93.21
C SER A 51 49.47 35.20 -93.59
N ASP A 52 48.66 34.18 -93.84
CA ASP A 52 47.25 34.31 -94.17
C ASP A 52 46.43 33.25 -93.41
N SER A 53 45.17 33.52 -93.14
CA SER A 53 44.25 32.62 -92.44
C SER A 53 42.91 32.55 -93.15
N ILE A 54 42.59 31.36 -93.66
CA ILE A 54 41.37 31.10 -94.44
C ILE A 54 40.45 30.23 -93.58
N ASP A 55 39.28 30.75 -93.27
CA ASP A 55 38.23 29.98 -92.60
C ASP A 55 37.69 28.93 -93.59
N LEU A 56 37.75 27.65 -93.20
CA LEU A 56 37.38 26.52 -94.04
C LEU A 56 35.88 26.19 -93.99
N SER A 57 35.18 26.68 -92.97
CA SER A 57 33.73 26.62 -92.83
C SER A 57 33.24 27.70 -91.88
N GLU A 58 32.05 28.26 -92.16
CA GLU A 58 31.33 29.13 -91.22
C GLU A 58 31.00 28.41 -89.91
N GLU A 59 30.84 29.17 -88.81
CA GLU A 59 30.53 28.61 -87.48
C GLU A 59 29.05 28.20 -87.36
N GLN A 60 28.77 27.14 -86.59
CA GLN A 60 27.43 26.54 -86.54
C GLN A 60 27.01 26.06 -85.13
N TYR A 61 25.70 25.83 -85.01
CA TYR A 61 24.95 25.27 -83.87
C TYR A 61 25.08 25.92 -82.48
N GLU A 62 23.94 26.49 -82.05
CA GLU A 62 23.50 26.65 -80.65
C GLU A 62 22.36 25.67 -80.38
N PHE A 63 22.27 25.26 -79.13
CA PHE A 63 21.12 24.65 -78.49
C PHE A 63 21.03 25.36 -77.09
N SER A 64 19.82 25.63 -76.59
CA SER A 64 19.40 25.92 -75.19
C SER A 64 18.26 24.93 -74.82
N VAL A 65 17.86 24.61 -73.54
CA VAL A 65 16.79 23.58 -73.23
C VAL A 65 15.86 23.87 -72.01
N TYR A 66 14.73 23.14 -71.97
CA TYR A 66 13.73 22.86 -70.91
C TYR A 66 14.09 23.08 -69.43
N ALA A 67 13.04 23.31 -68.63
CA ALA A 67 12.79 22.61 -67.35
C ALA A 67 11.30 22.71 -66.94
N ILE A 68 10.55 21.59 -66.95
CA ILE A 68 9.15 21.50 -66.46
C ILE A 68 9.18 20.97 -65.02
N GLY A 69 8.47 21.55 -64.07
CA GLY A 69 8.34 20.89 -62.77
C GLY A 69 7.49 21.58 -61.70
N THR A 70 7.29 20.84 -60.61
CA THR A 70 6.67 21.32 -59.38
C THR A 70 7.67 21.24 -58.22
N ILE A 71 7.79 22.33 -57.47
CA ILE A 71 8.63 22.45 -56.28
C ILE A 71 7.74 22.94 -55.14
N GLY A 72 7.26 22.01 -54.32
CA GLY A 72 6.54 22.31 -53.08
C GLY A 72 7.47 22.21 -51.88
N ILE A 73 7.67 23.31 -51.15
CA ILE A 73 8.32 23.31 -49.85
C ILE A 73 7.26 23.56 -48.77
N ARG A 74 7.26 22.75 -47.71
CA ARG A 74 6.51 22.96 -46.47
C ARG A 74 7.51 23.12 -45.33
N ALA A 75 7.32 24.09 -44.45
CA ALA A 75 8.14 24.28 -43.25
C ALA A 75 7.28 24.71 -42.06
N GLY A 76 7.38 23.99 -40.95
CA GLY A 76 6.45 24.14 -39.83
C GLY A 76 6.95 23.59 -38.50
N ILE A 77 6.10 23.73 -37.48
CA ILE A 77 6.30 23.16 -36.15
C ILE A 77 5.34 21.97 -36.02
N ARG A 78 5.90 20.78 -35.77
CA ARG A 78 5.17 19.57 -35.41
C ARG A 78 5.19 19.39 -33.90
N LEU A 79 4.00 19.46 -33.30
CA LEU A 79 3.73 19.14 -31.90
C LEU A 79 3.24 17.69 -31.83
N SER A 80 3.96 16.81 -31.14
CA SER A 80 3.54 15.43 -30.90
C SER A 80 3.23 15.23 -29.42
N VAL A 81 2.11 14.59 -29.13
CA VAL A 81 1.71 14.20 -27.78
C VAL A 81 1.37 12.71 -27.80
N ALA A 82 2.09 11.91 -26.99
CA ALA A 82 1.90 10.47 -26.93
C ALA A 82 1.86 9.98 -25.48
N VAL A 83 1.00 9.01 -25.20
CA VAL A 83 0.81 8.39 -23.87
C VAL A 83 1.05 6.89 -24.01
N GLY A 84 1.84 6.32 -23.10
CA GLY A 84 2.15 4.89 -23.04
C GLY A 84 2.00 4.31 -21.64
N LEU A 85 1.57 3.05 -21.55
CA LEU A 85 1.69 2.27 -20.32
C LEU A 85 3.14 1.76 -20.21
N ILE A 86 3.78 2.01 -19.07
CA ILE A 86 5.18 1.68 -18.75
C ILE A 86 6.22 2.47 -19.57
N SER A 87 6.10 2.52 -20.90
CA SER A 87 6.83 3.50 -21.71
C SER A 87 6.20 3.73 -23.08
N THR A 88 6.17 5.00 -23.47
CA THR A 88 5.85 5.50 -24.81
C THR A 88 6.66 4.81 -25.93
N LYS A 89 7.89 4.39 -25.64
CA LYS A 89 8.79 3.68 -26.57
C LYS A 89 8.49 2.20 -26.76
N LEU A 90 7.65 1.61 -25.90
CA LEU A 90 7.23 0.20 -26.00
C LEU A 90 5.86 0.10 -26.67
N ALA A 91 4.90 0.88 -26.19
CA ALA A 91 3.60 1.07 -26.83
C ALA A 91 3.03 2.44 -26.47
N SER A 92 2.45 3.14 -27.44
CA SER A 92 1.85 4.46 -27.22
C SER A 92 0.69 4.75 -28.14
N VAL A 93 -0.20 5.63 -27.68
CA VAL A 93 -1.29 6.23 -28.45
C VAL A 93 -1.23 7.75 -28.26
N GLY A 94 -1.48 8.51 -29.33
CA GLY A 94 -1.26 9.94 -29.36
C GLY A 94 -1.68 10.60 -30.67
N PHE A 95 -1.20 11.81 -30.89
CA PHE A 95 -1.42 12.58 -32.11
C PHE A 95 -0.21 13.48 -32.41
N THR A 96 -0.04 13.84 -33.68
CA THR A 96 0.91 14.85 -34.14
C THR A 96 0.14 15.96 -34.85
N ALA A 97 0.25 17.20 -34.41
CA ALA A 97 -0.29 18.37 -35.08
C ALA A 97 0.86 19.23 -35.62
N GLU A 98 0.91 19.40 -36.94
CA GLU A 98 1.88 20.20 -37.66
C GLU A 98 1.23 21.44 -38.24
N VAL A 99 1.84 22.61 -38.04
CA VAL A 99 1.38 23.88 -38.61
C VAL A 99 2.57 24.67 -39.14
N GLY A 100 2.43 25.23 -40.34
CA GLY A 100 3.55 25.87 -41.01
C GLY A 100 3.17 26.71 -42.23
N GLY A 101 4.19 27.25 -42.88
CA GLY A 101 4.09 27.90 -44.18
C GLY A 101 4.44 26.92 -45.30
N TYR A 102 3.80 27.07 -46.46
CA TYR A 102 4.21 26.38 -47.68
C TYR A 102 4.45 27.38 -48.81
N ALA A 103 5.33 27.00 -49.72
CA ALA A 103 5.53 27.65 -51.01
C ALA A 103 5.57 26.56 -52.09
N GLN A 104 4.61 26.59 -53.01
CA GLN A 104 4.57 25.72 -54.18
C GLN A 104 4.85 26.54 -55.44
N VAL A 105 5.72 26.02 -56.28
CA VAL A 105 6.09 26.61 -57.56
C VAL A 105 5.86 25.57 -58.64
N TRP A 106 4.96 25.86 -59.57
CA TRP A 106 4.79 25.15 -60.82
C TRP A 106 5.44 25.99 -61.91
N GLY A 107 6.25 25.39 -62.77
CA GLY A 107 6.90 26.14 -63.83
C GLY A 107 7.27 25.28 -65.02
N TYR A 108 7.31 25.92 -66.19
CA TYR A 108 8.05 25.38 -67.31
C TYR A 108 8.93 26.44 -67.97
N LEU A 109 10.20 26.09 -68.11
CA LEU A 109 11.19 26.77 -68.94
C LEU A 109 11.27 26.03 -70.29
N TYR A 110 11.39 26.76 -71.39
CA TYR A 110 11.64 26.24 -72.74
C TYR A 110 12.57 27.21 -73.53
N TYR A 111 12.93 26.90 -74.78
CA TYR A 111 14.29 27.10 -75.25
C TYR A 111 14.56 27.32 -76.75
N GLN A 112 15.68 27.98 -77.01
CA GLN A 112 16.18 28.34 -78.34
C GLN A 112 17.13 27.27 -78.93
N LEU A 113 17.23 27.24 -80.26
CA LEU A 113 18.24 26.52 -81.06
C LEU A 113 18.64 27.48 -82.19
N LYS A 114 19.93 27.67 -82.46
CA LYS A 114 20.41 28.72 -83.39
C LYS A 114 21.43 28.18 -84.37
N TYR A 115 21.53 28.85 -85.50
CA TYR A 115 22.40 28.51 -86.60
C TYR A 115 22.87 29.80 -87.27
N ALA A 116 24.16 29.91 -87.61
CA ALA A 116 24.78 31.20 -87.96
C ALA A 116 25.22 31.33 -89.43
N ALA A 117 25.16 30.26 -90.22
CA ALA A 117 25.75 30.20 -91.56
C ALA A 117 24.79 30.63 -92.70
N SER A 118 25.31 31.41 -93.66
CA SER A 118 24.69 32.02 -94.87
C SER A 118 23.39 32.83 -94.71
N GLN A 119 22.39 32.34 -93.97
CA GLN A 119 21.31 33.13 -93.38
C GLN A 119 20.95 32.54 -92.01
N GLY A 120 21.42 33.18 -90.94
CA GLY A 120 21.27 32.68 -89.59
C GLY A 120 19.81 32.57 -89.13
N ARG A 121 19.47 31.49 -88.42
CA ARG A 121 18.13 31.19 -87.91
C ARG A 121 18.17 30.98 -86.40
N THR A 122 17.14 31.44 -85.69
CA THR A 122 17.00 31.32 -84.23
C THR A 122 15.60 30.83 -83.86
N ALA A 123 15.50 29.71 -83.13
CA ALA A 123 14.26 29.25 -82.48
C ALA A 123 14.04 29.98 -81.13
N SER A 124 12.87 29.83 -80.52
CA SER A 124 12.27 30.76 -79.54
C SER A 124 12.37 30.31 -78.07
N SER A 125 12.28 31.21 -77.09
CA SER A 125 11.83 30.86 -75.73
C SER A 125 10.35 31.22 -75.52
N MET A 126 9.72 30.52 -74.59
CA MET A 126 8.32 30.44 -74.20
C MET A 126 8.33 29.74 -72.83
N GLY A 127 7.57 30.21 -71.86
CA GLY A 127 7.60 29.60 -70.54
C GLY A 127 6.66 30.30 -69.57
N ALA A 128 6.43 29.65 -68.44
CA ALA A 128 5.57 30.17 -67.40
C ALA A 128 6.03 29.74 -66.02
N ILE A 129 5.73 30.59 -65.03
CA ILE A 129 5.84 30.26 -63.62
C ILE A 129 4.55 30.67 -62.91
N TYR A 130 3.97 29.73 -62.18
CA TYR A 130 2.91 29.94 -61.22
C TYR A 130 3.44 29.58 -59.83
N MET A 131 3.31 30.50 -58.88
CA MET A 131 3.74 30.34 -57.50
C MET A 131 2.56 30.59 -56.56
N GLU A 132 2.42 29.75 -55.55
CA GLU A 132 1.43 29.86 -54.49
C GLU A 132 2.14 29.76 -53.13
N ILE A 133 1.94 30.76 -52.27
CA ILE A 133 2.47 30.80 -50.91
C ILE A 133 1.29 30.85 -49.95
N GLY A 134 1.33 30.03 -48.91
CA GLY A 134 0.22 29.91 -47.97
C GLY A 134 0.60 29.28 -46.64
N MET A 135 -0.41 28.97 -45.84
CA MET A 135 -0.26 28.20 -44.60
C MET A 135 -0.84 26.80 -44.75
N TYR A 136 -0.30 25.83 -44.02
CA TYR A 136 -0.87 24.49 -43.93
C TYR A 136 -1.02 24.06 -42.46
N MET A 137 -1.96 23.17 -42.23
CA MET A 137 -2.09 22.43 -40.97
C MET A 137 -2.40 20.97 -41.29
N GLU A 138 -1.67 20.06 -40.67
CA GLU A 138 -1.78 18.60 -40.80
C GLU A 138 -1.88 18.01 -39.40
N VAL A 139 -2.82 17.09 -39.17
CA VAL A 139 -2.99 16.39 -37.89
C VAL A 139 -3.10 14.90 -38.17
N ASN A 140 -2.21 14.11 -37.58
CA ASN A 140 -2.18 12.66 -37.70
C ASN A 140 -2.46 12.02 -36.33
N PHE A 141 -3.19 10.90 -36.31
CA PHE A 141 -3.26 10.02 -35.13
C PHE A 141 -2.00 9.16 -35.11
N LEU A 142 -1.41 8.92 -33.94
CA LEU A 142 -0.20 8.10 -33.82
C LEU A 142 -0.42 6.98 -32.82
N ALA A 143 -0.42 5.73 -33.28
CA ALA A 143 -0.40 4.55 -32.43
C ALA A 143 0.76 3.62 -32.80
N GLN A 144 1.44 3.07 -31.79
CA GLN A 144 2.47 2.06 -31.98
C GLN A 144 2.47 1.00 -30.86
N ALA A 145 2.92 -0.21 -31.19
CA ALA A 145 3.12 -1.30 -30.25
C ALA A 145 4.40 -2.09 -30.58
N LEU A 146 4.98 -2.73 -29.55
CA LEU A 146 6.23 -3.49 -29.63
C LEU A 146 7.36 -2.67 -30.28
N SER A 147 7.59 -1.47 -29.75
CA SER A 147 8.62 -0.51 -30.20
C SER A 147 8.58 -0.21 -31.70
N GLY A 148 7.38 0.01 -32.23
CA GLY A 148 7.15 0.37 -33.64
C GLY A 148 7.03 -0.83 -34.59
N THR A 149 7.12 -2.07 -34.11
CA THR A 149 6.88 -3.28 -34.93
C THR A 149 5.48 -3.26 -35.56
N PHE A 150 4.50 -2.71 -34.84
CA PHE A 150 3.20 -2.33 -35.38
C PHE A 150 3.02 -0.83 -35.18
N SER A 151 2.71 -0.11 -36.27
CA SER A 151 2.46 1.33 -36.26
C SER A 151 1.25 1.67 -37.12
N TYR A 152 0.41 2.59 -36.65
CA TYR A 152 -0.75 3.10 -37.37
C TYR A 152 -0.77 4.62 -37.25
N ASN A 153 -0.58 5.31 -38.38
CA ASN A 153 -0.42 6.76 -38.44
C ASN A 153 -1.30 7.42 -39.52
N PRO A 154 -2.64 7.36 -39.43
CA PRO A 154 -3.54 7.97 -40.39
C PRO A 154 -3.66 9.48 -40.18
N THR A 155 -3.80 10.21 -41.27
CA THR A 155 -4.15 11.63 -41.27
C THR A 155 -5.61 11.82 -40.83
N LEU A 156 -5.80 12.63 -39.79
CA LEU A 156 -7.10 13.05 -39.24
C LEU A 156 -7.55 14.40 -39.79
N PHE A 157 -6.61 15.21 -40.29
CA PHE A 157 -6.87 16.50 -40.92
C PHE A 157 -5.68 16.90 -41.79
N GLU A 158 -5.91 17.38 -43.01
CA GLU A 158 -4.92 18.13 -43.78
C GLU A 158 -5.62 19.29 -44.51
N LYS A 159 -5.06 20.50 -44.40
CA LYS A 159 -5.54 21.65 -45.17
C LYS A 159 -4.43 22.63 -45.50
N GLN A 160 -4.50 23.15 -46.73
CA GLN A 160 -3.71 24.28 -47.21
C GLN A 160 -4.63 25.50 -47.40
N TRP A 161 -4.12 26.69 -47.08
CA TRP A 161 -4.75 27.99 -47.30
C TRP A 161 -3.81 28.87 -48.12
N PRO A 162 -4.05 29.07 -49.44
CA PRO A 162 -3.33 30.05 -50.23
C PRO A 162 -3.49 31.46 -49.65
N LEU A 163 -2.39 32.19 -49.50
CA LEU A 163 -2.36 33.58 -49.00
C LEU A 163 -1.86 34.57 -50.05
N TYR A 164 -1.01 34.12 -50.98
CA TYR A 164 -0.45 34.92 -52.05
C TYR A 164 -0.14 34.04 -53.27
N SER A 165 -0.33 34.58 -54.47
CA SER A 165 0.06 33.88 -55.69
C SER A 165 0.61 34.84 -56.75
N VAL A 166 1.50 34.31 -57.61
CA VAL A 166 2.16 35.03 -58.70
C VAL A 166 2.14 34.16 -59.95
N GLY A 167 1.71 34.73 -61.07
CA GLY A 167 1.55 34.02 -62.33
C GLY A 167 0.09 33.97 -62.78
N VAL A 168 -0.20 33.13 -63.77
CA VAL A 168 -1.55 32.68 -64.15
C VAL A 168 -1.56 31.16 -64.21
N VAL A 169 -2.71 30.55 -63.93
CA VAL A 169 -2.87 29.08 -64.05
C VAL A 169 -3.12 28.69 -65.51
N GLU A 170 -3.95 29.45 -66.22
CA GLU A 170 -4.14 29.30 -67.67
C GLU A 170 -2.95 29.92 -68.43
N ASN A 171 -1.95 29.14 -68.86
CA ASN A 171 -0.89 29.64 -69.73
C ASN A 171 -1.16 29.34 -71.21
N VAL A 172 -1.67 30.32 -71.94
CA VAL A 172 -1.79 30.28 -73.40
C VAL A 172 -0.45 30.00 -74.08
N CYS A 173 -0.44 29.06 -75.02
CA CYS A 173 0.73 28.59 -75.76
C CYS A 173 0.70 29.00 -77.24
N ASP A 174 -0.47 28.93 -77.88
CA ASP A 174 -0.73 29.43 -79.25
C ASP A 174 -2.25 29.63 -79.44
N TYR A 175 -2.69 29.98 -80.65
CA TYR A 175 -4.08 29.85 -81.07
C TYR A 175 -4.52 28.38 -81.14
N ALA A 176 -5.80 28.10 -80.94
CA ALA A 176 -6.37 26.74 -80.98
C ALA A 176 -6.34 26.10 -82.38
N TYR A 177 -6.16 26.89 -83.44
CA TYR A 177 -6.03 26.38 -84.81
C TYR A 177 -5.09 27.25 -85.66
N GLY A 178 -4.44 26.61 -86.64
CA GLY A 178 -3.41 27.22 -87.48
C GLY A 178 -3.91 28.34 -88.40
N GLN A 179 -2.96 29.19 -88.82
CA GLN A 179 -3.22 30.36 -89.67
C GLN A 179 -3.92 30.02 -90.99
N ASP A 180 -3.64 28.86 -91.58
CA ASP A 180 -4.21 28.43 -92.87
C ASP A 180 -5.72 28.10 -92.80
N SER A 181 -6.27 27.92 -91.59
CA SER A 181 -7.71 27.69 -91.37
C SER A 181 -8.50 28.98 -91.13
N VAL A 182 -7.82 30.13 -91.00
CA VAL A 182 -8.47 31.44 -90.84
C VAL A 182 -9.02 31.91 -92.19
N LYS A 183 -10.29 32.32 -92.25
CA LYS A 183 -10.87 32.91 -93.47
C LYS A 183 -10.59 34.41 -93.52
N ASP A 184 -10.09 34.87 -94.67
CA ASP A 184 -10.01 36.29 -95.01
C ASP A 184 -11.41 36.94 -95.10
N ILE A 185 -11.49 38.24 -94.85
CA ILE A 185 -12.74 39.00 -94.91
C ILE A 185 -12.82 39.75 -96.24
N LYS A 186 -13.69 39.27 -97.14
CA LYS A 186 -13.94 39.86 -98.45
C LYS A 186 -15.32 40.53 -98.47
N MET A 187 -15.31 41.86 -98.41
CA MET A 187 -16.49 42.72 -98.53
C MET A 187 -16.61 43.26 -99.95
N LYS A 188 -17.79 43.75 -100.35
CA LYS A 188 -18.01 44.30 -101.69
C LYS A 188 -19.15 45.31 -101.73
N ARG A 189 -18.91 46.43 -102.42
CA ARG A 189 -19.88 47.52 -102.69
C ARG A 189 -20.61 47.98 -101.42
N ASP A 190 -21.89 47.63 -101.28
CA ASP A 190 -22.76 48.11 -100.20
C ASP A 190 -22.56 47.31 -98.89
N VAL A 191 -21.90 46.15 -98.98
CA VAL A 191 -21.39 45.41 -97.80
C VAL A 191 -20.16 46.12 -97.28
N LYS A 192 -20.27 46.71 -96.08
CA LYS A 192 -19.18 47.45 -95.42
C LYS A 192 -18.86 47.00 -94.00
N THR A 193 -19.62 46.05 -93.47
CA THR A 193 -19.44 45.49 -92.14
C THR A 193 -19.48 43.97 -92.21
N VAL A 194 -18.67 43.29 -91.39
CA VAL A 194 -18.74 41.84 -91.17
C VAL A 194 -18.51 41.57 -89.70
N ARG A 195 -19.40 40.80 -89.06
CA ARG A 195 -19.16 40.29 -87.70
C ARG A 195 -18.27 39.06 -87.75
N LEU A 196 -17.13 39.10 -87.05
CA LEU A 196 -16.25 37.95 -86.88
C LEU A 196 -16.91 36.88 -85.98
N PRO A 197 -16.60 35.59 -86.19
CA PRO A 197 -16.95 34.54 -85.24
C PRO A 197 -15.97 34.53 -84.07
N ASP A 198 -16.49 34.36 -82.86
CA ASP A 198 -15.73 34.45 -81.59
C ASP A 198 -14.54 33.46 -81.53
N THR A 199 -14.61 32.34 -82.27
CA THR A 199 -13.50 31.38 -82.50
C THR A 199 -12.20 32.01 -83.04
N TYR A 200 -12.26 33.22 -83.61
CA TYR A 200 -11.07 33.95 -84.03
C TYR A 200 -10.16 34.35 -82.84
N PHE A 201 -10.71 34.33 -81.62
CA PHE A 201 -10.03 34.55 -80.33
C PHE A 201 -9.89 33.25 -79.49
N GLU A 202 -10.09 32.08 -80.11
CA GLU A 202 -9.87 30.79 -79.47
C GLU A 202 -8.37 30.46 -79.36
N MET A 203 -7.91 30.32 -78.13
CA MET A 203 -6.52 30.02 -77.77
C MET A 203 -6.41 28.61 -77.18
N GLN A 204 -5.24 27.99 -77.34
CA GLN A 204 -4.89 26.77 -76.60
C GLN A 204 -3.94 27.10 -75.43
N TYR A 205 -4.17 26.50 -74.28
CA TYR A 205 -3.41 26.74 -73.05
C TYR A 205 -3.00 25.46 -72.33
N LEU A 206 -1.91 25.58 -71.58
CA LEU A 206 -1.45 24.60 -70.59
C LEU A 206 -1.98 25.04 -69.23
N ASP A 207 -2.60 24.15 -68.46
CA ASP A 207 -2.90 24.43 -67.06
C ASP A 207 -1.62 24.26 -66.23
N MET A 208 -1.24 25.28 -65.45
CA MET A 208 0.00 25.23 -64.69
C MET A 208 -0.03 24.28 -63.48
N LYS A 209 -1.20 23.86 -63.00
CA LYS A 209 -1.34 22.89 -61.90
C LYS A 209 -1.60 21.47 -62.39
N GLU A 210 -2.45 21.30 -63.40
CA GLU A 210 -2.91 20.00 -63.91
C GLU A 210 -2.12 19.54 -65.16
N GLY A 211 -1.70 20.48 -66.01
CA GLY A 211 -0.87 20.24 -67.18
C GLY A 211 -1.63 20.25 -68.51
N LEU A 212 -1.67 19.08 -69.16
CA LEU A 212 -2.49 18.79 -70.34
C LEU A 212 -3.81 18.14 -69.88
N ASP A 213 -4.78 18.02 -70.77
CA ASP A 213 -6.04 17.35 -70.45
C ASP A 213 -5.91 15.81 -70.35
N ASP A 214 -7.01 15.13 -69.99
CA ASP A 214 -7.09 13.66 -69.90
C ASP A 214 -6.75 12.92 -71.22
N ASN A 215 -6.77 13.63 -72.37
CA ASN A 215 -6.42 13.11 -73.69
C ASN A 215 -4.96 13.40 -74.09
N ASN A 216 -4.18 14.04 -73.23
CA ASN A 216 -2.85 14.60 -73.50
C ASN A 216 -2.83 15.75 -74.55
N GLU A 217 -3.94 16.48 -74.70
CA GLU A 217 -4.05 17.67 -75.55
C GLU A 217 -4.00 18.97 -74.72
N TYR A 218 -3.84 20.12 -75.40
CA TYR A 218 -3.96 21.43 -74.75
C TYR A 218 -5.42 21.81 -74.62
N PHE A 219 -5.82 22.35 -73.46
CA PHE A 219 -7.15 22.92 -73.27
C PHE A 219 -7.39 24.09 -74.24
N THR A 220 -8.53 24.13 -74.93
CA THR A 220 -8.93 25.31 -75.73
C THR A 220 -9.91 26.18 -74.98
N LYS A 221 -9.93 27.48 -75.30
CA LYS A 221 -10.83 28.48 -74.70
C LYS A 221 -10.94 29.71 -75.59
N VAL A 222 -12.16 30.19 -75.78
CA VAL A 222 -12.41 31.52 -76.34
C VAL A 222 -12.14 32.56 -75.25
N TYR A 223 -11.16 33.42 -75.46
CA TYR A 223 -10.88 34.57 -74.59
C TYR A 223 -11.66 35.79 -75.08
N ASP A 224 -12.04 36.68 -74.16
CA ASP A 224 -12.57 37.98 -74.57
C ASP A 224 -11.50 38.76 -75.35
N ASP A 225 -11.93 39.42 -76.42
CA ASP A 225 -11.08 40.10 -77.41
C ASP A 225 -10.56 41.47 -76.92
N SER A 226 -10.82 41.79 -75.65
CA SER A 226 -10.50 43.07 -75.04
C SER A 226 -8.99 43.31 -74.93
N ASP A 227 -8.65 44.59 -74.70
CA ASP A 227 -7.26 45.04 -74.50
C ASP A 227 -6.55 44.37 -73.29
N ARG A 228 -7.28 43.60 -72.46
CA ARG A 228 -6.70 42.73 -71.42
C ARG A 228 -5.86 41.58 -72.00
N TYR A 229 -6.34 40.96 -73.07
CA TYR A 229 -5.81 39.72 -73.62
C TYR A 229 -5.20 39.89 -75.00
N PHE A 230 -5.74 40.79 -75.82
CA PHE A 230 -5.29 40.98 -77.20
C PHE A 230 -4.83 42.41 -77.47
N SER A 231 -3.93 42.55 -78.43
CA SER A 231 -3.61 43.79 -79.13
C SER A 231 -4.07 43.60 -80.57
N ILE A 232 -5.08 44.35 -80.98
CA ILE A 232 -5.68 44.28 -82.32
C ILE A 232 -5.19 45.50 -83.11
N THR A 233 -4.74 45.30 -84.35
CA THR A 233 -4.19 46.38 -85.19
C THR A 233 -4.59 46.19 -86.65
N MET A 234 -5.00 47.28 -87.30
CA MET A 234 -5.27 47.32 -88.74
C MET A 234 -4.08 47.91 -89.48
N THR A 235 -3.66 47.30 -90.59
CA THR A 235 -2.57 47.85 -91.43
C THR A 235 -3.02 48.94 -92.40
N ASN A 236 -4.33 49.06 -92.64
CA ASN A 236 -4.95 50.12 -93.43
C ASN A 236 -6.05 50.83 -92.59
N PRO A 237 -5.96 52.15 -92.36
CA PRO A 237 -6.92 52.90 -91.53
C PRO A 237 -8.31 53.09 -92.18
N ALA A 238 -8.52 52.62 -93.42
CA ALA A 238 -9.86 52.49 -93.99
C ALA A 238 -10.69 51.38 -93.31
N PHE A 239 -10.03 50.45 -92.60
CA PHE A 239 -10.69 49.41 -91.79
C PHE A 239 -10.61 49.72 -90.30
N SER A 240 -11.66 49.37 -89.56
CA SER A 240 -11.76 49.46 -88.10
C SER A 240 -12.37 48.20 -87.51
N TYR A 241 -12.13 47.95 -86.22
CA TYR A 241 -12.74 46.85 -85.47
C TYR A 241 -13.34 47.36 -84.16
N ASP A 242 -14.52 46.87 -83.83
CA ASP A 242 -15.22 47.13 -82.57
C ASP A 242 -15.34 45.83 -81.74
N PRO A 243 -14.67 45.75 -80.57
CA PRO A 243 -14.73 44.58 -79.69
C PRO A 243 -16.03 44.48 -78.89
N GLU A 244 -16.87 45.52 -78.80
CA GLU A 244 -18.18 45.38 -78.13
C GLU A 244 -19.22 44.64 -79.02
N THR A 245 -18.96 44.54 -80.33
CA THR A 245 -19.88 43.89 -81.29
C THR A 245 -19.24 42.82 -82.18
N ASN A 246 -17.92 42.60 -82.07
CA ASN A 246 -17.08 41.78 -82.94
C ASN A 246 -17.16 42.15 -84.43
N ILE A 247 -17.40 43.43 -84.75
CA ILE A 247 -17.57 43.90 -86.14
C ILE A 247 -16.27 44.51 -86.69
N VAL A 248 -15.85 44.02 -87.86
CA VAL A 248 -14.94 44.75 -88.75
C VAL A 248 -15.77 45.63 -89.68
N GLU A 249 -15.47 46.93 -89.74
CA GLU A 249 -16.07 47.90 -90.66
C GLU A 249 -15.03 48.42 -91.65
N VAL A 250 -15.46 48.80 -92.87
CA VAL A 250 -14.67 49.53 -93.86
C VAL A 250 -15.33 50.85 -94.26
N ASN A 251 -14.58 51.95 -94.10
CA ASN A 251 -14.90 53.25 -94.65
C ASN A 251 -13.95 53.55 -95.84
N PRO A 252 -14.32 53.16 -97.07
CA PRO A 252 -13.41 53.25 -98.22
C PRO A 252 -13.19 54.68 -98.77
N GLY A 253 -13.93 55.67 -98.26
CA GLY A 253 -13.86 57.05 -98.75
C GLY A 253 -14.27 57.16 -100.23
N SER A 254 -13.36 57.69 -101.05
CA SER A 254 -13.50 57.81 -102.51
C SER A 254 -12.87 56.68 -103.31
N GLU A 255 -12.14 55.77 -102.67
CA GLU A 255 -11.32 54.77 -103.39
C GLU A 255 -12.18 53.64 -103.98
N PRO A 256 -11.81 53.08 -105.15
CA PRO A 256 -12.54 51.98 -105.77
C PRO A 256 -12.28 50.62 -105.10
N GLN A 257 -11.24 50.51 -104.28
CA GLN A 257 -10.78 49.30 -103.62
C GLN A 257 -10.01 49.68 -102.34
N GLN A 258 -10.05 48.82 -101.32
CA GLN A 258 -9.28 48.90 -100.09
C GLN A 258 -8.76 47.50 -99.73
N ASP A 259 -7.47 47.41 -99.42
CA ASP A 259 -6.80 46.18 -98.96
C ASP A 259 -6.09 46.43 -97.63
N GLY A 260 -6.04 45.43 -96.76
CA GLY A 260 -5.35 45.50 -95.47
C GLY A 260 -5.21 44.14 -94.79
N GLU A 261 -4.69 44.17 -93.57
CA GLU A 261 -4.66 43.04 -92.65
C GLU A 261 -5.18 43.48 -91.29
N MET A 262 -6.02 42.66 -90.66
CA MET A 262 -6.25 42.67 -89.22
C MET A 262 -5.22 41.77 -88.57
N ILE A 263 -4.48 42.31 -87.61
CA ILE A 263 -3.43 41.61 -86.86
C ILE A 263 -3.88 41.53 -85.42
N ILE A 264 -4.22 40.32 -84.96
CA ILE A 264 -4.60 40.02 -83.58
C ILE A 264 -3.37 39.41 -82.90
N THR A 265 -2.92 39.98 -81.79
CA THR A 265 -1.73 39.51 -81.06
C THR A 265 -2.03 39.30 -79.58
N TRP A 266 -1.74 38.12 -79.05
CA TRP A 266 -1.90 37.81 -77.63
C TRP A 266 -0.92 38.62 -76.76
N LYS A 267 -1.42 39.19 -75.67
CA LYS A 267 -0.64 39.87 -74.63
C LYS A 267 -0.21 38.85 -73.56
N SER A 268 1.10 38.64 -73.44
CA SER A 268 1.67 37.75 -72.43
C SER A 268 1.22 38.14 -71.02
N GLN A 269 0.66 37.18 -70.29
CA GLN A 269 0.11 37.37 -68.96
C GLN A 269 1.22 37.30 -67.89
N LYS A 270 0.93 37.77 -66.67
CA LYS A 270 1.90 37.78 -65.56
C LYS A 270 2.44 36.36 -65.31
N GLY A 271 3.75 36.23 -65.15
CA GLY A 271 4.45 34.94 -64.96
C GLY A 271 4.71 34.16 -66.25
N SER A 272 4.05 34.49 -67.37
CA SER A 272 4.38 33.95 -68.69
C SER A 272 5.43 34.80 -69.41
N PHE A 273 6.15 34.19 -70.35
CA PHE A 273 7.00 34.85 -71.33
C PHE A 273 6.95 34.11 -72.66
N ASN A 274 7.02 34.84 -73.78
CA ASN A 274 7.28 34.27 -75.11
C ASN A 274 8.13 35.28 -75.92
N THR A 275 9.10 34.77 -76.67
CA THR A 275 9.99 35.57 -77.54
C THR A 275 9.42 35.85 -78.90
N LYS A 276 8.40 35.09 -79.32
CA LYS A 276 7.59 35.39 -80.49
C LYS A 276 6.23 35.85 -80.00
N PRO A 277 5.69 36.97 -80.50
CA PRO A 277 4.29 37.28 -80.28
C PRO A 277 3.44 36.16 -80.91
N ILE A 278 2.48 35.65 -80.15
CA ILE A 278 1.46 34.73 -80.67
C ILE A 278 0.47 35.62 -81.43
N THR A 279 0.51 35.55 -82.77
CA THR A 279 -0.17 36.50 -83.66
C THR A 279 -0.91 35.77 -84.76
N ARG A 280 -2.19 36.12 -84.93
CA ARG A 280 -3.06 35.70 -86.03
C ARG A 280 -3.31 36.88 -86.97
N LYS A 281 -3.24 36.63 -88.28
CA LYS A 281 -3.53 37.58 -89.34
C LYS A 281 -4.83 37.22 -90.06
N ILE A 282 -5.51 38.22 -90.59
CA ILE A 282 -6.71 38.08 -91.42
C ILE A 282 -6.59 39.10 -92.55
N SER A 283 -6.61 38.68 -93.81
CA SER A 283 -6.61 39.65 -94.92
C SER A 283 -7.97 40.32 -94.99
N LEU A 284 -8.00 41.63 -95.16
CA LEU A 284 -9.20 42.44 -95.34
C LEU A 284 -9.21 43.01 -96.76
N HIS A 285 -10.31 42.82 -97.48
CA HIS A 285 -10.51 43.32 -98.83
C HIS A 285 -11.91 43.90 -98.99
N TRP A 286 -12.01 45.07 -99.63
CA TRP A 286 -13.27 45.65 -100.10
C TRP A 286 -13.07 46.23 -101.50
N ASP A 287 -14.04 46.01 -102.39
CA ASP A 287 -14.03 46.60 -103.74
C ASP A 287 -15.42 47.15 -104.15
N ASN A 288 -15.43 48.15 -105.05
CA ASN A 288 -16.64 48.75 -105.62
C ASN A 288 -16.89 48.35 -107.08
N LEU A 289 -16.26 47.27 -107.57
CA LEU A 289 -16.38 46.79 -108.94
C LEU A 289 -17.78 46.22 -109.18
N ARG A 290 -18.36 46.58 -110.33
CA ARG A 290 -19.67 46.08 -110.78
C ARG A 290 -19.51 45.02 -111.88
N ASP A 291 -18.98 43.89 -111.47
CA ASP A 291 -18.70 42.68 -112.25
C ASP A 291 -19.94 41.78 -112.45
N GLY A 292 -20.91 41.86 -111.54
CA GLY A 292 -22.19 41.17 -111.62
C GLY A 292 -23.26 41.77 -110.68
N TYR A 293 -24.23 40.92 -110.33
CA TYR A 293 -25.03 41.05 -109.11
C TYR A 293 -24.40 40.20 -108.01
N TYR A 294 -24.66 40.51 -106.74
CA TYR A 294 -24.13 39.75 -105.61
C TYR A 294 -25.18 39.28 -104.59
N ILE A 295 -24.88 38.16 -103.93
CA ILE A 295 -25.53 37.72 -102.69
C ILE A 295 -24.45 37.66 -101.61
N ALA A 296 -24.57 38.51 -100.59
CA ALA A 296 -23.63 38.62 -99.47
C ALA A 296 -24.24 38.14 -98.15
N PHE A 297 -23.40 37.58 -97.28
CA PHE A 297 -23.82 36.76 -96.14
C PHE A 297 -23.39 37.39 -94.81
N GLN A 298 -24.35 37.98 -94.10
CA GLN A 298 -24.17 38.43 -92.72
C GLN A 298 -24.42 37.25 -91.78
N THR A 299 -23.32 36.59 -91.37
CA THR A 299 -23.34 35.34 -90.62
C THR A 299 -23.73 35.51 -89.14
N ASN A 300 -23.90 36.74 -88.66
CA ASN A 300 -24.34 37.07 -87.29
C ASN A 300 -23.52 36.34 -86.20
N GLY A 301 -22.20 36.28 -86.38
CA GLY A 301 -21.25 35.63 -85.47
C GLY A 301 -21.00 34.14 -85.74
N GLY A 302 -21.55 33.57 -86.80
CA GLY A 302 -21.09 32.28 -87.33
C GLY A 302 -19.96 32.43 -88.36
N SER A 303 -19.33 31.32 -88.73
CA SER A 303 -18.21 31.21 -89.67
C SER A 303 -18.41 32.03 -90.95
N VAL A 304 -17.39 32.80 -91.34
CA VAL A 304 -17.39 33.69 -92.52
C VAL A 304 -17.75 32.93 -93.81
N VAL A 305 -18.64 33.50 -94.62
CA VAL A 305 -19.07 32.97 -95.92
C VAL A 305 -18.79 34.01 -97.01
N ASP A 306 -17.99 33.65 -98.01
CA ASP A 306 -17.68 34.52 -99.16
C ASP A 306 -18.98 34.90 -99.93
N ALA A 307 -19.09 36.15 -100.39
CA ALA A 307 -20.21 36.61 -101.20
C ALA A 307 -20.21 35.94 -102.59
N ILE A 308 -21.38 35.47 -103.04
CA ILE A 308 -21.53 34.95 -104.41
C ILE A 308 -21.69 36.13 -105.36
N ILE A 309 -20.82 36.20 -106.38
CA ILE A 309 -20.83 37.23 -107.41
C ILE A 309 -21.02 36.55 -108.76
N SER A 310 -22.03 36.96 -109.55
CA SER A 310 -22.26 36.39 -110.88
C SER A 310 -23.11 37.29 -111.76
N LYS A 311 -23.20 36.97 -113.05
CA LYS A 311 -24.07 37.71 -114.00
C LYS A 311 -25.50 37.16 -113.91
N TYR A 312 -26.48 38.03 -114.13
CA TYR A 312 -27.91 37.65 -114.14
C TYR A 312 -28.17 36.40 -115.01
N ASN A 313 -29.01 35.48 -114.50
CA ASN A 313 -29.32 34.17 -115.11
C ASN A 313 -28.12 33.23 -115.32
N LYS A 314 -26.94 33.48 -114.71
CA LYS A 314 -25.92 32.44 -114.55
C LYS A 314 -26.24 31.55 -113.35
N GLU A 315 -25.93 30.27 -113.50
CA GLU A 315 -25.97 29.28 -112.42
C GLU A 315 -25.06 29.72 -111.26
N ILE A 316 -25.52 29.47 -110.05
CA ILE A 316 -24.78 29.67 -108.81
C ILE A 316 -24.98 28.48 -107.87
N THR A 317 -23.95 28.17 -107.09
CA THR A 317 -24.00 27.12 -106.08
C THR A 317 -24.27 27.77 -104.72
N LYS A 318 -25.26 27.26 -103.98
CA LYS A 318 -25.48 27.63 -102.56
C LYS A 318 -24.16 27.38 -101.78
N PRO A 319 -23.71 28.28 -100.89
CA PRO A 319 -22.56 27.98 -100.04
C PRO A 319 -22.90 26.83 -99.07
N GLU A 320 -21.86 26.29 -98.44
CA GLU A 320 -22.04 25.50 -97.22
C GLU A 320 -22.75 26.33 -96.16
N ASP A 321 -23.58 25.71 -95.32
CA ASP A 321 -24.25 26.43 -94.25
C ASP A 321 -23.21 26.82 -93.19
N PRO A 322 -23.25 28.07 -92.68
CA PRO A 322 -22.26 28.51 -91.69
C PRO A 322 -22.42 27.71 -90.40
N VAL A 323 -21.33 27.63 -89.64
CA VAL A 323 -21.30 27.04 -88.29
C VAL A 323 -21.12 28.11 -87.23
N LYS A 324 -21.81 27.98 -86.10
CA LYS A 324 -21.57 28.77 -84.91
C LYS A 324 -21.57 27.83 -83.70
N GLN A 325 -20.49 27.84 -82.92
CA GLN A 325 -20.36 27.03 -81.72
C GLN A 325 -21.57 27.29 -80.80
N GLY A 326 -22.23 26.24 -80.30
CA GLY A 326 -23.42 26.36 -79.45
C GLY A 326 -24.75 26.70 -80.15
N TYR A 327 -24.83 26.86 -81.48
CA TYR A 327 -26.10 27.18 -82.17
C TYR A 327 -26.30 26.38 -83.47
N THR A 328 -27.56 26.03 -83.74
CA THR A 328 -27.99 25.43 -85.00
C THR A 328 -28.36 26.53 -86.01
N PHE A 329 -27.93 26.38 -87.26
CA PHE A 329 -28.28 27.29 -88.34
C PHE A 329 -29.74 27.07 -88.81
N ALA A 330 -30.60 28.07 -88.61
CA ALA A 330 -32.03 28.01 -88.95
C ALA A 330 -32.35 28.52 -90.37
N GLY A 331 -31.37 29.10 -91.07
CA GLY A 331 -31.50 29.58 -92.46
C GLY A 331 -31.13 31.05 -92.65
N TRP A 332 -31.13 31.47 -93.92
CA TRP A 332 -30.92 32.85 -94.36
C TRP A 332 -32.22 33.66 -94.36
N TYR A 333 -32.12 34.97 -94.12
CA TYR A 333 -33.24 35.91 -94.04
C TYR A 333 -32.90 37.22 -94.76
N THR A 334 -33.89 37.94 -95.32
CA THR A 334 -33.64 39.19 -96.07
C THR A 334 -33.53 40.46 -95.21
N ASP A 335 -33.66 40.33 -93.88
CA ASP A 335 -33.76 41.44 -92.94
C ASP A 335 -33.09 41.11 -91.60
N GLU A 336 -32.49 42.12 -90.97
CA GLU A 336 -31.80 42.01 -89.67
C GLU A 336 -32.72 41.58 -88.52
N ALA A 337 -34.02 41.85 -88.63
CA ALA A 337 -35.04 41.38 -87.69
C ALA A 337 -35.39 39.89 -87.86
N LEU A 338 -34.78 39.20 -88.83
CA LEU A 338 -34.91 37.76 -89.09
C LEU A 338 -36.37 37.31 -89.30
N THR A 339 -37.18 38.14 -89.97
CA THR A 339 -38.61 37.91 -90.18
C THR A 339 -38.94 37.23 -91.52
N LYS A 340 -38.24 37.55 -92.60
CA LYS A 340 -38.50 37.04 -93.96
C LYS A 340 -37.43 36.04 -94.39
N LYS A 341 -37.74 34.75 -94.29
CA LYS A 341 -36.81 33.66 -94.68
C LYS A 341 -36.51 33.71 -96.20
N TYR A 342 -35.25 33.49 -96.54
CA TYR A 342 -34.72 33.49 -97.89
C TYR A 342 -34.12 32.12 -98.24
N THR A 343 -34.28 31.72 -99.51
CA THR A 343 -33.65 30.51 -100.07
C THR A 343 -32.73 30.95 -101.20
N ILE A 344 -31.46 30.51 -101.16
CA ILE A 344 -30.50 30.84 -102.22
C ILE A 344 -30.97 30.19 -103.53
N PRO A 345 -31.22 30.96 -104.60
CA PRO A 345 -31.65 30.41 -105.88
C PRO A 345 -30.50 29.68 -106.58
N SER A 346 -30.82 28.80 -107.54
CA SER A 346 -29.83 28.11 -108.38
C SER A 346 -29.27 28.99 -109.51
N VAL A 347 -29.83 30.18 -109.73
CA VAL A 347 -29.35 31.18 -110.70
C VAL A 347 -29.34 32.57 -110.07
N MET A 348 -28.38 33.41 -110.45
CA MET A 348 -28.22 34.76 -109.89
C MET A 348 -29.39 35.69 -110.31
N PRO A 349 -30.10 36.32 -109.35
CA PRO A 349 -31.18 37.29 -109.64
C PRO A 349 -30.68 38.58 -110.32
N ASN A 350 -31.63 39.44 -110.70
CA ASN A 350 -31.40 40.74 -111.35
C ASN A 350 -31.29 41.92 -110.35
N GLU A 351 -30.90 41.62 -109.11
CA GLU A 351 -30.81 42.57 -108.01
C GLU A 351 -29.77 42.10 -107.00
N ASP A 352 -29.11 43.05 -106.33
CA ASP A 352 -28.15 42.77 -105.26
C ASP A 352 -28.89 42.37 -103.97
N ARG A 353 -28.28 41.50 -103.15
CA ARG A 353 -28.86 40.99 -101.91
C ARG A 353 -27.83 40.88 -100.78
N ILE A 354 -28.24 41.32 -99.60
CA ILE A 354 -27.61 40.98 -98.32
C ILE A 354 -28.59 40.05 -97.59
N VAL A 355 -28.07 38.97 -97.01
CA VAL A 355 -28.87 37.99 -96.25
C VAL A 355 -28.26 37.69 -94.90
N TYR A 356 -29.11 37.54 -93.89
CA TYR A 356 -28.75 37.46 -92.48
C TYR A 356 -28.98 36.03 -91.96
N ALA A 357 -28.02 35.48 -91.22
CA ALA A 357 -28.13 34.17 -90.62
C ALA A 357 -29.03 34.20 -89.38
N LYS A 358 -30.01 33.31 -89.31
CA LYS A 358 -30.73 33.01 -88.05
C LYS A 358 -30.08 31.82 -87.35
N TRP A 359 -29.82 32.01 -86.05
CA TRP A 359 -29.32 31.00 -85.14
C TRP A 359 -30.40 30.61 -84.15
N GLU A 360 -30.46 29.33 -83.80
CA GLU A 360 -31.28 28.81 -82.70
C GLU A 360 -30.35 28.07 -81.72
N ALA A 361 -30.42 28.40 -80.43
CA ALA A 361 -29.52 27.84 -79.43
C ALA A 361 -29.62 26.31 -79.39
N ALA A 362 -28.49 25.65 -79.62
CA ALA A 362 -28.36 24.20 -79.57
C ALA A 362 -28.33 23.74 -78.11
N ASP A 363 -28.70 22.48 -77.88
CA ASP A 363 -28.59 21.86 -76.57
C ASP A 363 -27.12 21.47 -76.31
N MET A 364 -26.50 22.13 -75.34
CA MET A 364 -25.11 21.90 -74.94
C MET A 364 -25.07 21.05 -73.67
N THR A 365 -24.06 20.19 -73.59
CA THR A 365 -23.78 19.40 -72.37
C THR A 365 -22.99 20.25 -71.40
N TYR A 366 -23.34 20.17 -70.12
CA TYR A 366 -22.59 20.76 -69.00
C TYR A 366 -22.39 19.72 -67.90
N ASN A 367 -21.32 19.89 -67.11
CA ASN A 367 -21.01 19.00 -66.00
C ASN A 367 -21.54 19.55 -64.68
N VAL A 368 -22.05 18.68 -63.81
CA VAL A 368 -22.29 18.95 -62.39
C VAL A 368 -21.47 17.95 -61.58
N VAL A 369 -20.54 18.44 -60.78
CA VAL A 369 -19.57 17.62 -60.04
C VAL A 369 -19.73 17.83 -58.55
N ASP A 370 -20.04 16.74 -57.84
CA ASP A 370 -20.22 16.72 -56.39
C ASP A 370 -18.91 16.27 -55.72
N TYR A 371 -18.28 17.18 -55.00
CA TYR A 371 -17.10 16.95 -54.17
C TYR A 371 -17.52 16.69 -52.72
N VAL A 372 -17.09 15.57 -52.14
CA VAL A 372 -17.29 15.30 -50.71
C VAL A 372 -16.02 15.57 -49.92
N GLU A 373 -16.20 16.12 -48.73
CA GLU A 373 -15.13 16.23 -47.74
C GLU A 373 -14.70 14.82 -47.28
N GLY A 374 -13.42 14.51 -47.34
CA GLY A 374 -12.81 13.32 -46.74
C GLY A 374 -12.81 13.40 -45.21
N THR A 375 -12.33 12.36 -44.54
CA THR A 375 -12.14 12.41 -43.07
C THR A 375 -10.97 13.30 -42.65
N ASP A 376 -10.08 13.60 -43.59
CA ASP A 376 -8.98 14.57 -43.58
C ASP A 376 -9.40 16.03 -43.84
N GLY A 377 -10.60 16.29 -44.35
CA GLY A 377 -11.02 17.63 -44.77
C GLY A 377 -10.60 18.04 -46.19
N VAL A 378 -10.00 17.12 -46.97
CA VAL A 378 -9.71 17.28 -48.40
C VAL A 378 -10.98 16.99 -49.20
N TYR A 379 -11.26 17.73 -50.28
CA TYR A 379 -12.46 17.54 -51.07
C TYR A 379 -12.16 16.71 -52.33
N THR A 380 -12.77 15.54 -52.44
CA THR A 380 -12.60 14.61 -53.56
C THR A 380 -13.89 14.52 -54.38
N ALA A 381 -13.78 14.52 -55.72
CA ALA A 381 -14.91 14.30 -56.60
C ALA A 381 -15.53 12.91 -56.33
N ALA A 382 -16.77 12.88 -55.88
CA ALA A 382 -17.51 11.65 -55.56
C ALA A 382 -18.43 11.20 -56.71
N SER A 383 -18.87 12.14 -57.55
CA SER A 383 -19.66 11.87 -58.74
C SER A 383 -19.65 13.08 -59.67
N SER A 384 -19.49 12.83 -60.97
CA SER A 384 -19.83 13.79 -62.03
C SER A 384 -21.08 13.29 -62.75
N LYS A 385 -21.97 14.21 -63.11
CA LYS A 385 -23.10 13.95 -64.02
C LYS A 385 -23.11 14.98 -65.14
N GLN A 386 -23.48 14.53 -66.34
CA GLN A 386 -23.73 15.40 -67.48
C GLN A 386 -25.23 15.68 -67.59
N GLU A 387 -25.57 16.96 -67.73
CA GLU A 387 -26.92 17.45 -67.98
C GLU A 387 -26.89 18.32 -69.25
N THR A 388 -28.04 18.52 -69.89
CA THR A 388 -28.13 19.24 -71.18
C THR A 388 -29.08 20.42 -71.08
N ALA A 389 -28.64 21.60 -71.53
CA ALA A 389 -29.48 22.80 -71.66
C ALA A 389 -28.99 23.68 -72.81
N LYS A 390 -29.84 24.61 -73.27
CA LYS A 390 -29.49 25.46 -74.40
C LYS A 390 -28.42 26.48 -74.06
N THR A 391 -27.50 26.73 -74.98
CA THR A 391 -26.57 27.87 -74.96
C THR A 391 -27.27 29.17 -74.52
N ASP A 392 -26.57 30.01 -73.75
CA ASP A 392 -27.06 31.25 -73.13
C ASP A 392 -28.13 31.09 -72.03
N THR A 393 -28.69 29.90 -71.81
CA THR A 393 -29.65 29.65 -70.73
C THR A 393 -28.96 29.72 -69.37
N GLU A 394 -29.60 30.37 -68.40
CA GLU A 394 -29.19 30.28 -66.99
C GLU A 394 -29.73 28.98 -66.38
N ILE A 395 -28.84 28.15 -65.84
CA ILE A 395 -29.14 26.89 -65.17
C ILE A 395 -28.88 26.99 -63.67
N SER A 396 -29.70 26.30 -62.87
CA SER A 396 -29.53 26.17 -61.42
C SER A 396 -29.78 24.72 -60.96
N PRO A 397 -28.94 23.75 -61.39
CA PRO A 397 -29.13 22.34 -61.06
C PRO A 397 -29.05 22.15 -59.54
N LYS A 398 -30.02 21.47 -58.94
CA LYS A 398 -30.08 21.35 -57.48
C LYS A 398 -29.02 20.35 -56.97
N PRO A 399 -28.26 20.68 -55.90
CA PRO A 399 -27.40 19.73 -55.24
C PRO A 399 -28.24 18.64 -54.54
N ASP A 400 -27.84 17.38 -54.69
CA ASP A 400 -28.51 16.23 -54.06
C ASP A 400 -28.31 16.22 -52.53
N ILE A 401 -29.25 15.65 -51.79
CA ILE A 401 -29.16 15.54 -50.32
C ILE A 401 -28.37 14.28 -49.94
N ARG A 402 -27.21 14.47 -49.30
CA ARG A 402 -26.29 13.40 -48.91
C ARG A 402 -26.30 13.19 -47.40
N ASN A 403 -26.67 11.99 -46.94
CA ASN A 403 -26.76 11.70 -45.50
C ASN A 403 -25.39 11.84 -44.81
N GLY A 404 -25.36 12.49 -43.64
CA GLY A 404 -24.12 12.80 -42.92
C GLY A 404 -23.34 14.02 -43.46
N PHE A 405 -23.81 14.68 -44.52
CA PHE A 405 -23.20 15.89 -45.09
C PHE A 405 -24.14 17.10 -45.07
N MET A 406 -23.56 18.29 -45.18
CA MET A 406 -24.26 19.54 -45.41
C MET A 406 -24.53 19.70 -46.91
N THR A 407 -25.79 19.84 -47.32
CA THR A 407 -26.13 20.21 -48.70
C THR A 407 -25.72 21.68 -48.96
N PRO A 408 -24.91 21.97 -49.99
CA PRO A 408 -24.57 23.36 -50.34
C PRO A 408 -25.78 24.12 -50.90
N ALA A 409 -25.67 25.44 -50.99
CA ALA A 409 -26.64 26.24 -51.74
C ALA A 409 -26.53 25.95 -53.25
N ALA A 410 -27.65 25.97 -53.97
CA ALA A 410 -27.64 25.85 -55.42
C ALA A 410 -26.92 27.06 -56.06
N LEU A 411 -26.10 26.79 -57.06
CA LEU A 411 -25.38 27.78 -57.85
C LEU A 411 -26.11 28.02 -59.18
N SER A 412 -26.04 29.26 -59.68
CA SER A 412 -26.50 29.62 -61.03
C SER A 412 -25.30 29.85 -61.94
N GLN A 413 -25.41 29.39 -63.19
CA GLN A 413 -24.44 29.70 -64.25
C GLN A 413 -25.14 29.78 -65.61
N ARG A 414 -24.61 30.59 -66.54
CA ARG A 414 -25.02 30.57 -67.95
C ARG A 414 -24.28 29.44 -68.67
N VAL A 415 -25.00 28.67 -69.50
CA VAL A 415 -24.43 27.63 -70.35
C VAL A 415 -23.60 28.25 -71.48
N SER A 416 -22.31 27.91 -71.50
CA SER A 416 -21.32 28.30 -72.48
C SER A 416 -21.57 27.62 -73.83
N ALA A 417 -21.28 28.32 -74.93
CA ALA A 417 -21.43 27.82 -76.29
C ALA A 417 -20.45 26.69 -76.66
N ASP A 418 -19.36 26.54 -75.91
CA ASP A 418 -18.29 25.55 -76.08
C ASP A 418 -18.51 24.25 -75.29
N GLY A 419 -19.46 24.21 -74.34
CA GLY A 419 -19.66 23.08 -73.43
C GLY A 419 -18.75 23.05 -72.20
N SER A 420 -17.93 24.09 -71.96
CA SER A 420 -17.01 24.20 -70.81
C SER A 420 -17.69 24.30 -69.45
N THR A 421 -19.01 24.57 -69.42
CA THR A 421 -19.76 24.86 -68.19
C THR A 421 -19.69 23.69 -67.20
N THR A 422 -19.15 23.96 -66.02
CA THR A 422 -18.98 22.97 -64.94
C THR A 422 -19.38 23.60 -63.60
N ILE A 423 -20.40 23.05 -62.96
CA ILE A 423 -20.89 23.49 -61.64
C ILE A 423 -20.38 22.53 -60.57
N ASN A 424 -19.60 23.04 -59.63
CA ASN A 424 -18.93 22.26 -58.58
C ASN A 424 -19.64 22.45 -57.22
N TYR A 425 -20.18 21.36 -56.65
CA TYR A 425 -20.84 21.36 -55.35
C TYR A 425 -19.98 20.72 -54.27
N TYR A 426 -19.74 21.44 -53.17
CA TYR A 426 -18.86 21.03 -52.08
C TYR A 426 -19.66 20.64 -50.84
N TYR A 427 -19.60 19.35 -50.47
CA TYR A 427 -20.34 18.75 -49.37
C TYR A 427 -19.45 18.57 -48.13
N ALA A 428 -19.57 19.51 -47.19
CA ALA A 428 -18.92 19.42 -45.88
C ALA A 428 -19.59 18.35 -45.00
N ARG A 429 -18.84 17.72 -44.09
CA ARG A 429 -19.38 16.72 -43.16
C ARG A 429 -20.16 17.39 -42.02
N ASN A 430 -21.33 16.84 -41.71
CA ASN A 430 -22.07 17.23 -40.50
C ASN A 430 -21.30 16.86 -39.24
N LYS A 431 -21.54 17.61 -38.15
CA LYS A 431 -20.99 17.33 -36.82
C LYS A 431 -22.10 17.04 -35.82
N TYR A 432 -22.12 15.82 -35.31
CA TYR A 432 -23.15 15.27 -34.43
C TYR A 432 -22.67 15.19 -32.98
N ASN A 433 -23.58 15.38 -32.04
CA ASN A 433 -23.30 15.25 -30.61
C ASN A 433 -23.32 13.77 -30.21
N ILE A 434 -22.18 13.24 -29.78
CA ILE A 434 -22.05 11.88 -29.26
C ILE A 434 -21.82 11.96 -27.75
N LYS A 435 -22.65 11.25 -27.00
CA LYS A 435 -22.71 11.29 -25.54
C LYS A 435 -22.59 9.88 -24.97
N PHE A 436 -21.71 9.69 -24.00
CA PHE A 436 -21.49 8.43 -23.29
C PHE A 436 -21.92 8.60 -21.83
N VAL A 437 -22.79 7.73 -21.33
CA VAL A 437 -23.46 7.85 -20.02
C VAL A 437 -23.32 6.56 -19.22
N SER A 438 -22.93 6.67 -17.95
CA SER A 438 -22.93 5.56 -17.00
C SER A 438 -23.59 6.00 -15.69
N GLU A 439 -24.52 5.20 -15.16
CA GLU A 439 -25.23 5.48 -13.91
C GLU A 439 -25.88 6.89 -13.88
N GLY A 440 -26.45 7.31 -15.02
CA GLY A 440 -27.05 8.63 -15.21
C GLY A 440 -26.05 9.80 -15.34
N SER A 441 -24.76 9.55 -15.13
CA SER A 441 -23.68 10.54 -15.22
C SER A 441 -23.01 10.53 -16.59
N VAL A 442 -22.63 11.70 -17.10
CA VAL A 442 -21.93 11.82 -18.40
C VAL A 442 -20.46 11.43 -18.22
N VAL A 443 -20.03 10.40 -18.94
CA VAL A 443 -18.64 9.92 -19.00
C VAL A 443 -17.84 10.69 -20.04
N SER A 444 -18.46 11.00 -21.18
CA SER A 444 -17.90 11.85 -22.24
C SER A 444 -19.03 12.45 -23.07
N GLU A 445 -18.85 13.66 -23.57
CA GLU A 445 -19.76 14.30 -24.53
C GLU A 445 -18.95 15.20 -25.45
N GLY A 446 -19.24 15.15 -26.75
CA GLY A 446 -18.51 15.94 -27.75
C GLY A 446 -19.16 15.92 -29.11
N ARG A 447 -18.84 16.93 -29.92
CA ARG A 447 -19.45 17.15 -31.23
C ARG A 447 -18.48 16.77 -32.35
N TYR A 448 -18.62 15.55 -32.87
CA TYR A 448 -17.65 14.91 -33.76
C TYR A 448 -18.11 14.87 -35.21
N THR A 449 -17.16 14.84 -36.14
CA THR A 449 -17.41 14.87 -37.58
C THR A 449 -17.87 13.50 -38.09
N TYR A 450 -18.94 13.47 -38.89
CA TYR A 450 -19.49 12.25 -39.49
C TYR A 450 -18.43 11.36 -40.17
N GLY A 451 -18.47 10.05 -39.92
CA GLY A 451 -17.59 9.08 -40.57
C GLY A 451 -16.13 9.08 -40.09
N THR A 452 -15.73 9.98 -39.18
CA THR A 452 -14.43 9.86 -38.48
C THR A 452 -14.48 8.71 -37.46
N LEU A 453 -13.33 8.18 -37.04
CA LEU A 453 -13.24 7.13 -36.02
C LEU A 453 -13.93 7.57 -34.72
N MET A 454 -14.71 6.66 -34.12
CA MET A 454 -15.45 6.96 -32.89
C MET A 454 -14.47 7.06 -31.68
N PRO A 455 -14.47 8.18 -30.93
CA PRO A 455 -13.66 8.33 -29.72
C PRO A 455 -14.34 7.66 -28.52
N THR A 456 -14.44 6.33 -28.57
CA THR A 456 -15.12 5.51 -27.56
C THR A 456 -14.36 5.51 -26.22
N PRO A 457 -14.94 6.04 -25.13
CA PRO A 457 -14.30 5.98 -23.81
C PRO A 457 -14.42 4.58 -23.19
N VAL A 458 -13.48 4.26 -22.31
CA VAL A 458 -13.59 3.12 -21.38
C VAL A 458 -14.33 3.60 -20.14
N ALA A 459 -15.41 2.93 -19.75
CA ALA A 459 -16.07 3.17 -18.48
C ALA A 459 -15.49 2.26 -17.39
N TYR A 460 -15.52 2.72 -16.13
CA TYR A 460 -15.18 1.90 -14.96
C TYR A 460 -16.25 2.06 -13.87
N ARG A 461 -16.60 0.94 -13.24
CA ARG A 461 -17.53 0.85 -12.11
C ARG A 461 -16.99 -0.21 -11.15
N ALA A 462 -16.76 0.14 -9.89
CA ALA A 462 -16.26 -0.82 -8.91
C ALA A 462 -17.22 -2.01 -8.76
N GLY A 463 -16.70 -3.24 -8.80
CA GLY A 463 -17.48 -4.46 -8.64
C GLY A 463 -18.34 -4.88 -9.84
N TYR A 464 -18.22 -4.22 -10.99
CA TYR A 464 -18.93 -4.61 -12.21
C TYR A 464 -17.97 -4.74 -13.39
N VAL A 465 -18.20 -5.78 -14.20
CA VAL A 465 -17.56 -5.97 -15.51
C VAL A 465 -18.27 -5.07 -16.52
N PHE A 466 -17.48 -4.34 -17.30
CA PHE A 466 -17.98 -3.54 -18.42
C PHE A 466 -18.17 -4.44 -19.63
N GLU A 467 -19.43 -4.73 -20.00
CA GLU A 467 -19.75 -5.58 -21.16
C GLU A 467 -19.76 -4.77 -22.47
N GLY A 468 -19.95 -3.45 -22.40
CA GLY A 468 -19.94 -2.56 -23.55
C GLY A 468 -20.88 -1.35 -23.40
N TRP A 469 -21.24 -0.75 -24.52
CA TRP A 469 -22.23 0.32 -24.59
C TRP A 469 -23.47 -0.14 -25.36
N GLU A 470 -24.65 0.32 -24.95
CA GLU A 470 -25.92 0.13 -25.65
C GLU A 470 -26.47 1.49 -26.14
N PRO A 471 -26.83 1.66 -27.43
CA PRO A 471 -26.64 0.69 -28.52
C PRO A 471 -25.17 0.40 -28.80
N ALA A 472 -24.87 -0.75 -29.41
CA ALA A 472 -23.49 -1.12 -29.77
C ALA A 472 -22.78 -0.01 -30.56
N VAL A 473 -21.55 0.33 -30.14
CA VAL A 473 -20.82 1.47 -30.72
C VAL A 473 -20.36 1.16 -32.14
N THR A 474 -20.66 2.07 -33.08
CA THR A 474 -20.15 2.00 -34.45
C THR A 474 -18.69 2.44 -34.52
N GLN A 475 -17.91 1.81 -35.40
CA GLN A 475 -16.48 2.13 -35.59
C GLN A 475 -16.25 3.62 -35.94
N THR A 476 -17.22 4.23 -36.62
CA THR A 476 -17.22 5.64 -37.01
C THR A 476 -18.41 6.40 -36.42
N VAL A 477 -18.28 7.73 -36.30
CA VAL A 477 -19.35 8.65 -35.91
C VAL A 477 -20.55 8.52 -36.86
N PRO A 478 -21.77 8.20 -36.35
CA PRO A 478 -22.97 8.02 -37.17
C PRO A 478 -23.54 9.35 -37.70
N ALA A 479 -24.54 9.27 -38.57
CA ALA A 479 -25.19 10.43 -39.20
C ALA A 479 -26.30 11.08 -38.33
N ASN A 480 -26.24 10.93 -37.01
CA ASN A 480 -27.22 11.44 -36.06
C ASN A 480 -26.59 11.61 -34.67
N ASP A 481 -27.14 12.54 -33.88
CA ASP A 481 -26.83 12.65 -32.45
C ASP A 481 -27.19 11.34 -31.76
N THR A 482 -26.28 10.82 -30.92
CA THR A 482 -26.38 9.46 -30.35
C THR A 482 -25.94 9.47 -28.89
N THR A 483 -26.75 8.86 -28.02
CA THR A 483 -26.40 8.62 -26.61
C THR A 483 -26.18 7.13 -26.37
N TYR A 484 -25.01 6.80 -25.85
CA TYR A 484 -24.54 5.46 -25.51
C TYR A 484 -24.59 5.26 -23.99
N THR A 485 -25.22 4.18 -23.53
CA THR A 485 -25.37 3.86 -22.11
C THR A 485 -24.48 2.66 -21.74
N ALA A 486 -23.70 2.77 -20.67
CA ALA A 486 -22.79 1.71 -20.22
C ALA A 486 -23.57 0.47 -19.74
N VAL A 487 -23.23 -0.69 -20.27
CA VAL A 487 -23.80 -2.00 -19.89
C VAL A 487 -22.86 -2.67 -18.89
N TRP A 488 -23.45 -3.07 -17.75
CA TRP A 488 -22.73 -3.59 -16.60
C TRP A 488 -23.22 -4.99 -16.23
N LYS A 489 -22.29 -5.88 -15.93
CA LYS A 489 -22.53 -7.20 -15.35
C LYS A 489 -21.84 -7.28 -13.99
N GLU A 490 -22.42 -8.00 -13.04
CA GLU A 490 -21.81 -8.20 -11.73
C GLU A 490 -20.48 -8.93 -11.88
N ALA A 491 -19.41 -8.41 -11.25
CA ALA A 491 -18.14 -9.13 -11.21
C ALA A 491 -18.23 -10.27 -10.20
N ASP A 492 -17.81 -11.47 -10.60
CA ASP A 492 -17.82 -12.73 -9.83
C ASP A 492 -16.58 -12.90 -8.93
N ASP A 493 -15.61 -11.99 -9.07
CA ASP A 493 -14.27 -12.11 -8.51
C ASP A 493 -13.96 -11.11 -7.38
N VAL A 494 -14.97 -10.35 -6.93
CA VAL A 494 -14.82 -9.29 -5.93
C VAL A 494 -14.38 -9.86 -4.59
N VAL A 495 -13.31 -9.27 -4.05
CA VAL A 495 -12.70 -9.74 -2.82
C VAL A 495 -13.46 -9.27 -1.58
N TYR A 496 -13.68 -10.18 -0.65
CA TYR A 496 -14.13 -9.87 0.71
C TYR A 496 -13.22 -10.54 1.74
N THR A 497 -13.21 -10.04 2.97
CA THR A 497 -12.24 -10.44 3.99
C THR A 497 -12.93 -11.09 5.18
N THR A 498 -12.44 -12.26 5.61
CA THR A 498 -12.80 -12.85 6.90
C THR A 498 -11.62 -12.71 7.86
N LYS A 499 -11.86 -12.12 9.03
CA LYS A 499 -10.87 -11.99 10.11
C LYS A 499 -11.27 -12.87 11.28
N TYR A 500 -10.36 -13.74 11.70
CA TYR A 500 -10.53 -14.66 12.80
C TYR A 500 -9.81 -14.12 14.03
N TYR A 501 -10.55 -14.00 15.12
CA TYR A 501 -10.08 -13.47 16.38
C TYR A 501 -10.16 -14.54 17.46
N LEU A 502 -9.08 -14.67 18.24
CA LEU A 502 -9.00 -15.58 19.38
C LEU A 502 -9.04 -14.76 20.67
N GLU A 503 -9.78 -15.24 21.66
CA GLU A 503 -9.76 -14.64 22.99
C GLU A 503 -8.42 -14.90 23.71
N ASN A 504 -7.78 -13.83 24.18
CA ASN A 504 -6.49 -13.85 24.86
C ASN A 504 -6.65 -14.03 26.39
N GLU A 505 -5.55 -13.93 27.14
CA GLU A 505 -5.54 -14.09 28.60
C GLU A 505 -6.41 -13.06 29.37
N SER A 506 -6.46 -11.80 28.92
CA SER A 506 -7.26 -10.74 29.56
C SER A 506 -8.76 -10.80 29.24
N GLY A 507 -9.17 -11.60 28.25
CA GLY A 507 -10.54 -11.63 27.74
C GLY A 507 -10.80 -10.60 26.62
N GLU A 508 -9.73 -10.09 26.00
CA GLU A 508 -9.79 -9.31 24.77
C GLU A 508 -9.56 -10.21 23.55
N TYR A 509 -9.91 -9.72 22.36
CA TYR A 509 -9.86 -10.49 21.11
C TYR A 509 -8.69 -10.06 20.24
N GLU A 510 -7.71 -10.95 20.06
CA GLU A 510 -6.54 -10.73 19.21
C GLU A 510 -6.72 -11.36 17.83
N LEU A 511 -6.18 -10.71 16.79
CA LEU A 511 -6.30 -11.14 15.40
C LEU A 511 -5.28 -12.24 15.08
N ASP A 512 -5.72 -13.51 15.06
CA ASP A 512 -4.90 -14.65 14.62
C ASP A 512 -4.65 -14.57 13.10
N LYS A 513 -5.74 -14.50 12.32
CA LYS A 513 -5.67 -14.78 10.88
C LYS A 513 -6.64 -13.94 10.07
N THR A 514 -6.20 -13.57 8.87
CA THR A 514 -7.01 -12.90 7.86
C THR A 514 -7.05 -13.77 6.60
N ARG A 515 -8.25 -14.13 6.15
CA ARG A 515 -8.51 -14.86 4.90
C ARG A 515 -9.18 -13.93 3.90
N ILE A 516 -8.71 -13.96 2.65
CA ILE A 516 -9.33 -13.26 1.52
C ILE A 516 -10.11 -14.28 0.71
N ASN A 517 -11.40 -14.04 0.52
CA ASN A 517 -12.30 -14.83 -0.32
C ASN A 517 -12.73 -13.99 -1.53
N LYS A 518 -13.43 -14.63 -2.48
CA LYS A 518 -14.08 -13.99 -3.63
C LYS A 518 -15.56 -14.35 -3.66
N GLY A 519 -16.39 -13.46 -4.21
CA GLY A 519 -17.80 -13.70 -4.49
C GLY A 519 -18.37 -12.66 -5.44
N THR A 520 -19.59 -12.88 -5.92
CA THR A 520 -20.23 -11.98 -6.88
C THR A 520 -20.76 -10.72 -6.21
N THR A 521 -20.56 -9.54 -6.79
CA THR A 521 -21.17 -8.29 -6.31
C THR A 521 -22.67 -8.45 -6.10
N GLY A 522 -23.17 -8.05 -4.93
CA GLY A 522 -24.60 -8.19 -4.58
C GLY A 522 -25.02 -9.59 -4.08
N GLN A 523 -24.15 -10.60 -4.18
CA GLN A 523 -24.38 -11.91 -3.57
C GLN A 523 -24.32 -11.81 -2.04
N ASN A 524 -25.28 -12.43 -1.34
CA ASN A 524 -25.16 -12.65 0.11
C ASN A 524 -24.26 -13.86 0.37
N VAL A 525 -23.23 -13.69 1.20
CA VAL A 525 -22.25 -14.73 1.57
C VAL A 525 -22.15 -14.85 3.09
N THR A 526 -21.69 -16.00 3.57
CA THR A 526 -21.42 -16.26 5.00
C THR A 526 -19.92 -16.47 5.21
N ALA A 527 -19.40 -16.07 6.36
CA ALA A 527 -18.01 -16.33 6.73
C ALA A 527 -17.72 -17.85 6.84
N ASP A 528 -16.59 -18.31 6.29
CA ASP A 528 -16.12 -19.67 6.51
C ASP A 528 -15.77 -19.90 7.99
N LYS A 529 -16.13 -21.06 8.54
CA LYS A 529 -15.63 -21.50 9.85
C LYS A 529 -14.17 -21.95 9.75
N GLU A 530 -13.31 -21.38 10.58
CA GLU A 530 -11.94 -21.85 10.78
C GLU A 530 -11.88 -22.99 11.81
N GLN A 531 -10.92 -23.90 11.63
CA GLN A 531 -10.75 -25.14 12.41
C GLN A 531 -9.63 -24.99 13.45
N TYR A 532 -9.95 -24.39 14.60
CA TYR A 532 -9.07 -24.41 15.78
C TYR A 532 -9.25 -25.71 16.59
N ASP A 533 -8.35 -26.00 17.52
CA ASP A 533 -8.48 -27.14 18.43
C ASP A 533 -9.70 -26.93 19.34
N ASN A 534 -10.72 -27.80 19.21
CA ASN A 534 -11.96 -27.76 19.99
C ASN A 534 -11.76 -27.97 21.51
N ARG A 535 -10.54 -28.29 21.98
CA ARG A 535 -10.17 -28.29 23.41
C ARG A 535 -9.72 -26.92 23.90
N LEU A 536 -9.26 -26.05 23.00
CA LEU A 536 -8.79 -24.71 23.33
C LEU A 536 -9.89 -23.67 23.07
N TYR A 537 -10.55 -23.74 21.92
CA TYR A 537 -11.45 -22.69 21.46
C TYR A 537 -12.80 -23.22 21.00
N HIS A 538 -13.86 -22.49 21.34
CA HIS A 538 -15.18 -22.64 20.70
C HIS A 538 -15.54 -21.36 19.95
N LEU A 539 -16.46 -21.46 18.98
CA LEU A 539 -17.00 -20.30 18.28
C LEU A 539 -17.91 -19.51 19.25
N THR A 540 -17.81 -18.18 19.28
CA THR A 540 -18.60 -17.32 20.19
C THR A 540 -20.09 -17.30 19.83
N ASP A 541 -20.39 -17.01 18.56
CA ASP A 541 -21.72 -16.76 18.00
C ASP A 541 -21.89 -17.48 16.64
N ASP A 542 -23.09 -17.45 16.05
CA ASP A 542 -23.30 -17.89 14.66
C ASP A 542 -22.41 -17.14 13.65
N LEU A 543 -22.05 -17.83 12.56
CA LEU A 543 -21.17 -17.26 11.53
C LEU A 543 -21.84 -16.06 10.84
N PRO A 544 -21.20 -14.88 10.81
CA PRO A 544 -21.80 -13.68 10.23
C PRO A 544 -21.98 -13.83 8.71
N SER A 545 -23.09 -13.28 8.21
CA SER A 545 -23.42 -13.21 6.78
C SER A 545 -23.63 -11.76 6.33
N GLY A 546 -23.45 -11.49 5.05
CA GLY A 546 -23.58 -10.17 4.47
C GLY A 546 -23.33 -10.14 2.96
N THR A 547 -23.86 -9.09 2.33
CA THR A 547 -23.75 -8.86 0.88
C THR A 547 -22.33 -8.45 0.49
N VAL A 548 -21.77 -9.07 -0.56
CA VAL A 548 -20.50 -8.65 -1.17
C VAL A 548 -20.68 -7.24 -1.75
N ALA A 549 -20.09 -6.27 -1.05
CA ALA A 549 -20.09 -4.88 -1.47
C ALA A 549 -19.16 -4.68 -2.68
N ALA A 550 -19.61 -3.89 -3.65
CA ALA A 550 -18.94 -3.70 -4.94
C ALA A 550 -17.54 -3.06 -4.85
N ASP A 551 -17.22 -2.42 -3.72
CA ASP A 551 -15.92 -1.83 -3.40
C ASP A 551 -14.96 -2.79 -2.65
N GLY A 552 -15.42 -4.01 -2.32
CA GLY A 552 -14.68 -4.99 -1.51
C GLY A 552 -14.62 -4.67 -0.01
N SER A 553 -15.46 -3.75 0.49
CA SER A 553 -15.45 -3.32 1.90
C SER A 553 -16.03 -4.34 2.90
N LEU A 554 -16.60 -5.46 2.42
CA LEU A 554 -17.16 -6.50 3.29
C LEU A 554 -16.05 -7.17 4.12
N ILE A 555 -16.08 -6.94 5.44
CA ILE A 555 -15.18 -7.55 6.42
C ILE A 555 -16.00 -8.29 7.49
N PHE A 556 -15.96 -9.62 7.46
CA PHE A 556 -16.43 -10.45 8.56
C PHE A 556 -15.42 -10.46 9.71
N ARG A 557 -15.92 -10.43 10.94
CA ARG A 557 -15.15 -10.68 12.18
C ARG A 557 -15.77 -11.91 12.84
N VAL A 558 -14.99 -12.97 12.98
CA VAL A 558 -15.41 -14.24 13.57
C VAL A 558 -14.59 -14.43 14.85
N HIS A 559 -15.28 -14.55 15.98
CA HIS A 559 -14.67 -14.61 17.31
C HIS A 559 -14.71 -16.04 17.85
N TYR A 560 -13.70 -16.40 18.62
CA TYR A 560 -13.61 -17.68 19.31
C TYR A 560 -13.17 -17.49 20.76
N ASP A 561 -13.98 -18.00 21.68
CA ASP A 561 -13.79 -17.91 23.13
C ASP A 561 -12.84 -19.01 23.62
N ARG A 562 -12.12 -18.78 24.71
CA ARG A 562 -11.38 -19.87 25.38
C ARG A 562 -12.34 -20.79 26.13
N ASN A 563 -12.22 -22.09 25.86
CA ASN A 563 -12.94 -23.13 26.60
C ASN A 563 -12.74 -22.98 28.12
N THR A 564 -13.83 -23.17 28.86
CA THR A 564 -13.85 -23.17 30.32
C THR A 564 -13.87 -24.61 30.85
N TYR A 565 -12.96 -24.91 31.76
CA TYR A 565 -12.81 -26.21 32.42
C TYR A 565 -12.97 -26.07 33.94
N SER A 566 -13.14 -27.19 34.64
CA SER A 566 -13.37 -27.24 36.08
C SER A 566 -12.18 -27.79 36.87
N ILE A 567 -12.04 -27.30 38.09
CA ILE A 567 -11.05 -27.70 39.09
C ILE A 567 -11.82 -28.18 40.31
N SER A 568 -11.46 -29.36 40.82
CA SER A 568 -11.95 -29.87 42.11
C SER A 568 -10.82 -29.88 43.15
N PHE A 569 -11.08 -29.39 44.35
CA PHE A 569 -10.09 -29.23 45.42
C PHE A 569 -10.29 -30.29 46.51
N ASN A 570 -9.41 -31.29 46.56
CA ASN A 570 -9.42 -32.35 47.56
C ASN A 570 -8.49 -32.01 48.74
N SER A 571 -9.07 -31.61 49.86
CA SER A 571 -8.36 -31.17 51.06
C SER A 571 -7.57 -32.26 51.80
N MET A 572 -7.66 -33.54 51.39
CA MET A 572 -6.90 -34.67 51.95
C MET A 572 -6.93 -34.74 53.50
N GLY A 573 -8.12 -34.51 54.07
CA GLY A 573 -8.37 -34.55 55.52
C GLY A 573 -8.38 -33.19 56.24
N GLY A 574 -8.05 -32.09 55.55
CA GLY A 574 -8.37 -30.73 56.02
C GLY A 574 -9.77 -30.26 55.61
N THR A 575 -10.12 -29.01 55.89
CA THR A 575 -11.29 -28.32 55.32
C THR A 575 -10.86 -27.26 54.30
N VAL A 576 -11.69 -27.00 53.29
CA VAL A 576 -11.43 -26.02 52.22
C VAL A 576 -12.67 -25.16 52.01
N SER A 577 -12.49 -23.87 51.71
CA SER A 577 -13.59 -22.90 51.56
C SER A 577 -14.32 -22.97 50.21
N THR A 578 -13.80 -23.73 49.25
CA THR A 578 -14.38 -23.88 47.90
C THR A 578 -13.94 -25.22 47.33
N GLU A 579 -14.86 -26.17 47.16
CA GLU A 579 -14.55 -27.51 46.66
C GLU A 579 -14.40 -27.56 45.13
N LYS A 580 -15.03 -26.63 44.40
CA LYS A 580 -14.96 -26.55 42.94
C LYS A 580 -14.89 -25.12 42.43
N LYS A 581 -14.13 -24.92 41.35
CA LYS A 581 -14.01 -23.65 40.61
C LYS A 581 -13.97 -23.94 39.11
N THR A 582 -14.42 -23.00 38.29
CA THR A 582 -14.21 -23.03 36.83
C THR A 582 -13.27 -21.93 36.40
N ALA A 583 -12.51 -22.18 35.34
CA ALA A 583 -11.54 -21.24 34.77
C ALA A 583 -11.36 -21.54 33.26
N ARG A 584 -11.02 -20.51 32.49
CA ARG A 584 -10.63 -20.67 31.07
C ARG A 584 -9.25 -21.30 30.99
N TRP A 585 -9.01 -22.20 30.04
CA TRP A 585 -7.67 -22.77 29.85
C TRP A 585 -6.61 -21.66 29.64
N GLY A 586 -5.39 -21.88 30.12
CA GLY A 586 -4.31 -20.90 30.12
C GLY A 586 -4.49 -19.75 31.13
N SER A 587 -5.64 -19.59 31.81
CA SER A 587 -5.79 -18.55 32.83
C SER A 587 -5.14 -18.93 34.17
N ASN A 588 -4.66 -17.93 34.90
CA ASN A 588 -4.08 -18.12 36.23
C ASN A 588 -5.16 -18.35 37.30
N VAL A 589 -4.98 -19.41 38.07
CA VAL A 589 -5.93 -19.95 39.04
C VAL A 589 -5.45 -19.62 40.46
N ILE A 590 -6.06 -18.59 41.06
CA ILE A 590 -6.01 -18.43 42.51
C ILE A 590 -6.79 -19.58 43.15
N ALA A 591 -6.06 -20.50 43.81
CA ALA A 591 -6.61 -21.64 44.55
C ALA A 591 -6.90 -21.25 46.02
N PRO A 592 -7.91 -21.85 46.68
CA PRO A 592 -8.19 -21.62 48.10
C PRO A 592 -7.11 -22.26 48.99
N VAL A 593 -6.82 -21.66 50.15
CA VAL A 593 -5.93 -22.27 51.15
C VAL A 593 -6.79 -23.12 52.12
N PRO A 594 -6.57 -24.44 52.23
CA PRO A 594 -7.27 -25.29 53.20
C PRO A 594 -6.62 -25.20 54.59
N VAL A 595 -7.31 -25.71 55.62
CA VAL A 595 -6.79 -25.79 57.00
C VAL A 595 -6.95 -27.18 57.62
N ARG A 596 -6.00 -27.57 58.48
CA ARG A 596 -6.00 -28.84 59.24
C ARG A 596 -5.27 -28.62 60.57
N ALA A 597 -5.87 -29.02 61.69
CA ALA A 597 -5.26 -28.81 63.01
C ALA A 597 -4.02 -29.70 63.19
N GLY A 598 -2.90 -29.13 63.67
CA GLY A 598 -1.62 -29.82 63.86
C GLY A 598 -0.78 -30.04 62.60
N TYR A 599 -1.18 -29.47 61.45
CA TYR A 599 -0.50 -29.65 60.16
C TYR A 599 -0.45 -28.33 59.35
N ALA A 600 0.71 -28.02 58.78
CA ALA A 600 0.91 -26.90 57.86
C ALA A 600 0.55 -27.30 56.41
N PHE A 601 -0.07 -26.38 55.66
CA PHE A 601 -0.42 -26.60 54.26
C PHE A 601 0.79 -26.37 53.33
N ALA A 602 1.21 -27.41 52.63
CA ALA A 602 2.41 -27.44 51.80
C ALA A 602 2.15 -27.30 50.28
N GLY A 603 0.94 -26.90 49.89
CA GLY A 603 0.55 -26.62 48.51
C GLY A 603 -0.45 -27.60 47.89
N TRP A 604 -0.91 -27.24 46.69
CA TRP A 604 -1.78 -28.05 45.84
C TRP A 604 -0.97 -28.83 44.81
N TYR A 605 -1.31 -30.09 44.60
CA TYR A 605 -0.62 -31.02 43.70
C TYR A 605 -1.62 -31.62 42.71
N VAL A 606 -1.18 -31.89 41.48
CA VAL A 606 -2.04 -32.44 40.40
C VAL A 606 -2.31 -33.93 40.57
N ASP A 607 -1.54 -34.61 41.43
CA ASP A 607 -1.65 -36.03 41.72
C ASP A 607 -1.88 -36.30 43.22
N ARG A 608 -2.47 -37.46 43.54
CA ARG A 608 -2.86 -37.82 44.91
C ARG A 608 -1.70 -38.24 45.83
N ALA A 609 -0.55 -38.62 45.27
CA ALA A 609 0.68 -38.88 46.04
C ALA A 609 1.49 -37.59 46.33
N CYS A 610 1.03 -36.44 45.82
CA CYS A 610 1.62 -35.12 46.04
C CYS A 610 3.08 -35.03 45.59
N THR A 611 3.32 -35.47 44.35
CA THR A 611 4.62 -35.49 43.67
C THR A 611 4.80 -34.34 42.68
N GLU A 612 3.76 -33.99 41.91
CA GLU A 612 3.77 -32.88 40.96
C GLU A 612 2.92 -31.71 41.49
N ALA A 613 3.58 -30.59 41.79
CA ALA A 613 2.91 -29.38 42.29
C ALA A 613 2.12 -28.69 41.16
N PHE A 614 0.96 -28.12 41.49
CA PHE A 614 0.19 -27.31 40.56
C PHE A 614 0.91 -25.98 40.29
N ASP A 615 1.18 -25.68 39.02
CA ASP A 615 1.90 -24.48 38.58
C ASP A 615 1.09 -23.18 38.72
N GLY A 616 -0.24 -23.29 38.83
CA GLY A 616 -1.17 -22.17 38.92
C GLY A 616 -1.92 -21.87 37.62
N THR A 617 -1.67 -22.59 36.52
CA THR A 617 -2.29 -22.33 35.21
C THR A 617 -3.35 -23.37 34.87
N MET A 618 -4.50 -22.95 34.34
CA MET A 618 -5.59 -23.86 34.03
C MET A 618 -5.29 -24.74 32.80
N PRO A 619 -5.28 -26.09 32.90
CA PRO A 619 -5.14 -26.96 31.73
C PRO A 619 -6.39 -26.97 30.84
N ALA A 620 -6.25 -27.47 29.61
CA ALA A 620 -7.34 -27.67 28.66
C ALA A 620 -8.14 -28.98 28.91
N TYR A 621 -8.40 -29.29 30.18
CA TYR A 621 -9.21 -30.42 30.65
C TYR A 621 -9.62 -30.23 32.12
N ASP A 622 -10.62 -30.97 32.59
CA ASP A 622 -11.05 -30.96 34.00
C ASP A 622 -10.01 -31.62 34.91
N ILE A 623 -9.63 -30.97 36.01
CA ILE A 623 -8.55 -31.42 36.90
C ILE A 623 -8.99 -31.51 38.37
N THR A 624 -8.37 -32.41 39.14
CA THR A 624 -8.53 -32.48 40.60
C THR A 624 -7.18 -32.23 41.26
N LEU A 625 -7.14 -31.30 42.21
CA LEU A 625 -5.95 -30.94 42.95
C LEU A 625 -6.03 -31.50 44.38
N TYR A 626 -4.89 -31.96 44.91
CA TYR A 626 -4.78 -32.60 46.21
C TYR A 626 -3.91 -31.77 47.16
N ALA A 627 -4.37 -31.59 48.41
CA ALA A 627 -3.65 -30.82 49.41
C ALA A 627 -2.54 -31.65 50.09
N LYS A 628 -1.33 -31.09 50.17
CA LYS A 628 -0.21 -31.67 50.93
C LYS A 628 -0.12 -31.04 52.32
N TRP A 629 0.27 -31.85 53.31
CA TRP A 629 0.30 -31.51 54.73
C TRP A 629 1.63 -31.93 55.36
N ASP A 630 2.33 -31.00 56.00
CA ASP A 630 3.50 -31.26 56.84
C ASP A 630 3.10 -31.15 58.32
N ALA A 631 3.69 -31.95 59.22
CA ALA A 631 3.31 -32.01 60.64
C ALA A 631 3.91 -30.86 61.47
N ASP A 632 3.17 -30.36 62.46
CA ASP A 632 3.55 -29.21 63.30
C ASP A 632 3.82 -29.60 64.77
N LYS A 633 4.53 -28.73 65.50
CA LYS A 633 5.00 -28.93 66.87
C LYS A 633 4.02 -28.43 67.92
N VAL A 634 3.81 -29.24 68.96
CA VAL A 634 2.81 -29.04 70.00
C VAL A 634 3.37 -29.31 71.40
N ASN A 635 2.70 -28.75 72.42
CA ASN A 635 3.15 -28.81 73.81
C ASN A 635 2.62 -30.05 74.56
N TYR A 636 3.35 -30.50 75.59
CA TYR A 636 2.85 -31.39 76.64
C TYR A 636 3.41 -31.01 78.02
N THR A 637 2.80 -31.50 79.10
CA THR A 637 3.09 -31.10 80.50
C THR A 637 3.47 -32.29 81.39
N VAL A 638 4.31 -32.07 82.40
CA VAL A 638 4.70 -33.06 83.42
C VAL A 638 4.57 -32.43 84.82
N GLU A 639 3.97 -33.15 85.77
CA GLU A 639 3.75 -32.69 87.15
C GLU A 639 4.35 -33.67 88.19
N HIS A 640 4.99 -33.14 89.25
CA HIS A 640 5.58 -33.90 90.36
C HIS A 640 4.89 -33.53 91.68
N LEU A 641 4.48 -34.51 92.50
CA LEU A 641 3.67 -34.28 93.72
C LEU A 641 4.18 -35.06 94.95
N VAL A 642 4.32 -34.39 96.10
CA VAL A 642 4.91 -34.94 97.34
C VAL A 642 3.88 -35.16 98.46
N GLU A 643 4.06 -36.21 99.26
CA GLU A 643 3.17 -36.58 100.37
C GLU A 643 3.32 -35.67 101.60
N LYS A 644 2.20 -35.38 102.27
CA LYS A 644 2.10 -34.68 103.55
C LYS A 644 2.14 -35.63 104.73
N LEU A 645 2.25 -35.08 105.95
CA LEU A 645 2.13 -35.87 107.17
C LEU A 645 0.75 -36.55 107.29
N ASP A 646 -0.31 -35.89 106.78
CA ASP A 646 -1.68 -36.41 106.70
C ASP A 646 -1.93 -37.47 105.59
N GLY A 647 -0.96 -37.72 104.70
CA GLY A 647 -1.08 -38.70 103.61
C GLY A 647 -1.68 -38.16 102.30
N SER A 648 -2.09 -36.89 102.23
CA SER A 648 -2.43 -36.23 100.97
C SER A 648 -1.18 -35.79 100.19
N TYR A 649 -1.32 -35.43 98.91
CA TYR A 649 -0.20 -34.98 98.06
C TYR A 649 -0.37 -33.53 97.63
N GLU A 650 0.74 -32.80 97.47
CA GLU A 650 0.76 -31.45 96.89
C GLU A 650 1.77 -31.32 95.74
N LEU A 651 1.48 -30.42 94.79
CA LEU A 651 2.35 -30.15 93.64
C LEU A 651 3.68 -29.55 94.11
N TYR A 652 4.78 -30.22 93.79
CA TYR A 652 6.15 -29.78 94.01
C TYR A 652 6.70 -28.99 92.82
N ASP A 653 6.46 -29.47 91.59
CA ASP A 653 6.97 -28.86 90.35
C ASP A 653 6.09 -29.23 89.14
N ARG A 654 6.08 -28.37 88.13
CA ARG A 654 5.38 -28.57 86.85
C ARG A 654 6.18 -27.98 85.69
N GLN A 655 6.42 -28.81 84.67
CA GLN A 655 7.24 -28.47 83.51
C GLN A 655 6.47 -28.69 82.20
N ALA A 656 6.83 -27.94 81.16
CA ALA A 656 6.23 -28.05 79.83
C ALA A 656 7.31 -28.26 78.75
N PHE A 657 6.99 -29.10 77.78
CA PHE A 657 7.88 -29.59 76.74
C PHE A 657 7.21 -29.49 75.36
N THR A 658 7.99 -29.55 74.29
CA THR A 658 7.50 -29.59 72.90
C THR A 658 7.87 -30.90 72.23
N SER A 659 6.99 -31.40 71.36
CA SER A 659 7.27 -32.52 70.45
C SER A 659 6.45 -32.39 69.17
N ASP A 660 6.76 -33.20 68.16
CA ASP A 660 5.94 -33.27 66.94
C ASP A 660 4.56 -33.90 67.26
N THR A 661 3.52 -33.48 66.54
CA THR A 661 2.17 -34.06 66.68
C THR A 661 2.18 -35.58 66.47
N ASP A 662 1.44 -36.31 67.31
CA ASP A 662 1.32 -37.79 67.33
C ASP A 662 2.61 -38.56 67.71
N SER A 663 3.65 -37.88 68.20
CA SER A 663 4.89 -38.51 68.70
C SER A 663 4.76 -39.07 70.13
N GLN A 664 5.63 -40.02 70.49
CA GLN A 664 5.64 -40.70 71.80
C GLN A 664 6.77 -40.18 72.70
N VAL A 665 6.47 -39.91 73.98
CA VAL A 665 7.39 -39.26 74.95
C VAL A 665 7.36 -39.92 76.34
N THR A 666 8.52 -39.97 77.00
CA THR A 666 8.74 -40.60 78.32
C THR A 666 9.61 -39.71 79.22
N PRO A 667 9.04 -38.92 80.16
CA PRO A 667 9.81 -38.00 81.01
C PRO A 667 10.43 -38.68 82.24
N GLU A 668 11.57 -38.16 82.72
CA GLU A 668 12.27 -38.70 83.89
C GLU A 668 11.60 -38.34 85.25
N VAL A 669 11.91 -39.12 86.28
CA VAL A 669 11.54 -38.88 87.69
C VAL A 669 12.69 -38.24 88.47
N LYS A 670 12.37 -37.58 89.60
CA LYS A 670 13.34 -36.86 90.44
C LYS A 670 13.73 -37.68 91.68
N HIS A 671 14.74 -37.22 92.41
CA HIS A 671 15.12 -37.74 93.73
C HIS A 671 14.88 -36.67 94.79
N MET A 672 14.40 -37.06 95.98
CA MET A 672 13.95 -36.16 97.05
C MET A 672 14.32 -36.72 98.42
N GLU A 673 15.06 -35.96 99.23
CA GLU A 673 15.46 -36.36 100.59
C GLU A 673 14.24 -36.52 101.52
N GLY A 674 14.17 -37.63 102.26
CA GLY A 674 12.98 -37.98 103.06
C GLY A 674 11.80 -38.58 102.27
N PHE A 675 11.95 -38.83 100.96
CA PHE A 675 10.89 -39.39 100.11
C PHE A 675 11.36 -40.50 99.15
N SER A 676 10.43 -41.39 98.75
CA SER A 676 10.66 -42.42 97.74
C SER A 676 10.14 -42.01 96.34
N SER A 677 10.96 -42.20 95.31
CA SER A 677 10.60 -41.91 93.91
C SER A 677 9.68 -42.98 93.25
N PRO A 678 8.78 -42.60 92.33
CA PRO A 678 7.96 -43.51 91.53
C PRO A 678 8.67 -43.99 90.25
N GLU A 679 8.02 -44.88 89.49
CA GLU A 679 8.44 -45.31 88.14
C GLU A 679 8.02 -44.29 87.05
N THR A 680 8.65 -44.37 85.87
CA THR A 680 8.41 -43.46 84.73
C THR A 680 7.23 -43.88 83.84
N GLU A 681 6.46 -42.93 83.34
CA GLU A 681 5.29 -43.11 82.47
C GLU A 681 5.54 -42.59 81.04
N THR A 682 4.84 -43.16 80.04
CA THR A 682 4.96 -42.83 78.61
C THR A 682 3.61 -42.43 78.02
N ALA A 683 3.57 -41.37 77.20
CA ALA A 683 2.35 -40.91 76.53
C ALA A 683 2.58 -40.51 75.07
N ILE A 684 1.49 -40.35 74.31
CA ILE A 684 1.49 -39.79 72.94
C ILE A 684 1.07 -38.32 73.02
N VAL A 685 1.79 -37.44 72.32
CA VAL A 685 1.54 -36.00 72.27
C VAL A 685 0.46 -35.69 71.23
N LYS A 686 -0.73 -35.35 71.72
CA LYS A 686 -1.87 -34.96 70.87
C LYS A 686 -1.65 -33.59 70.21
N GLY A 687 -2.11 -33.45 68.97
CA GLY A 687 -2.10 -32.19 68.20
C GLY A 687 -2.94 -31.03 68.76
N ASP A 688 -3.64 -31.22 69.89
CA ASP A 688 -4.34 -30.17 70.64
C ASP A 688 -3.53 -29.62 71.84
N GLY A 689 -2.35 -30.19 72.12
CA GLY A 689 -1.51 -29.82 73.25
C GLY A 689 -1.98 -30.29 74.63
N SER A 690 -2.99 -31.17 74.71
CA SER A 690 -3.67 -31.53 75.98
C SER A 690 -3.00 -32.63 76.83
N THR A 691 -1.77 -33.05 76.49
CA THR A 691 -1.12 -34.22 77.12
C THR A 691 -0.44 -33.85 78.44
N VAL A 692 -0.72 -34.57 79.53
CA VAL A 692 -0.19 -34.33 80.88
C VAL A 692 0.18 -35.66 81.58
N ILE A 693 1.38 -35.72 82.15
CA ILE A 693 1.95 -36.90 82.88
C ILE A 693 2.18 -36.54 84.37
N ARG A 694 2.03 -37.49 85.32
CA ARG A 694 2.08 -37.21 86.77
C ARG A 694 2.88 -38.21 87.60
N TYR A 695 3.70 -37.70 88.53
CA TYR A 695 4.55 -38.49 89.42
C TYR A 695 4.31 -38.18 90.91
N PHE A 696 4.22 -39.21 91.75
CA PHE A 696 3.86 -39.11 93.18
C PHE A 696 4.96 -39.69 94.11
N TYR A 697 5.33 -38.96 95.17
CA TYR A 697 6.46 -39.28 96.06
C TYR A 697 6.00 -39.42 97.53
N LYS A 698 6.29 -40.56 98.18
CA LYS A 698 5.87 -40.90 99.56
C LYS A 698 6.94 -40.59 100.61
N ARG A 699 6.56 -40.36 101.88
CA ARG A 699 7.49 -40.07 103.00
C ARG A 699 8.11 -41.30 103.64
N ASN A 700 9.36 -41.16 104.09
CA ASN A 700 10.10 -42.13 104.88
C ASN A 700 9.62 -42.21 106.36
N VAL A 701 9.93 -43.33 107.03
CA VAL A 701 9.57 -43.66 108.43
C VAL A 701 10.76 -44.30 109.13
N HIS A 702 11.04 -43.91 110.38
CA HIS A 702 12.19 -44.34 111.20
C HIS A 702 11.81 -44.54 112.68
N ARG A 703 12.70 -45.14 113.49
CA ARG A 703 12.46 -45.61 114.88
C ARG A 703 13.18 -44.77 115.95
N PHE A 704 12.49 -44.49 117.05
CA PHE A 704 12.94 -43.70 118.20
C PHE A 704 12.89 -44.52 119.50
N VAL A 705 13.92 -44.42 120.35
CA VAL A 705 14.07 -45.20 121.60
C VAL A 705 14.59 -44.38 122.79
N LEU A 706 14.12 -44.67 124.01
CA LEU A 706 14.59 -44.12 125.29
C LEU A 706 14.93 -45.24 126.30
N LYS A 707 16.15 -45.23 126.86
CA LYS A 707 16.66 -46.25 127.78
C LYS A 707 16.84 -45.77 129.21
N LEU A 708 16.14 -46.40 130.17
CA LEU A 708 15.92 -45.83 131.51
C LEU A 708 16.99 -46.19 132.56
N ASN A 709 17.71 -47.31 132.42
CA ASN A 709 18.83 -47.72 133.28
C ASN A 709 18.56 -47.73 134.82
N ASN A 710 17.29 -47.72 135.25
CA ASN A 710 16.88 -47.74 136.66
C ASN A 710 16.22 -49.07 137.09
N GLY A 711 16.09 -50.03 136.18
CA GLY A 711 15.38 -51.30 136.39
C GLY A 711 13.97 -51.36 135.80
N GLN A 712 13.48 -50.27 135.19
CA GLN A 712 12.25 -50.25 134.40
C GLN A 712 12.53 -50.55 132.92
N GLN A 713 11.47 -50.75 132.14
CA GLN A 713 11.53 -51.11 130.72
C GLN A 713 11.71 -49.87 129.82
N ASP A 714 12.48 -50.01 128.74
CA ASP A 714 12.75 -48.96 127.75
C ASP A 714 11.48 -48.61 126.91
N VAL A 715 11.47 -47.42 126.29
CA VAL A 715 10.32 -46.88 125.54
C VAL A 715 10.66 -46.72 124.05
N GLU A 716 9.79 -47.15 123.13
CA GLU A 716 10.04 -47.16 121.68
C GLU A 716 8.83 -46.67 120.85
N TYR A 717 9.07 -45.97 119.73
CA TYR A 717 8.06 -45.50 118.77
C TYR A 717 8.61 -45.45 117.33
N ASP A 718 7.75 -45.58 116.31
CA ASP A 718 8.06 -45.30 114.91
C ASP A 718 7.42 -43.98 114.44
N TYR A 719 8.13 -43.19 113.64
CA TYR A 719 7.73 -41.83 113.22
C TYR A 719 8.05 -41.54 111.75
N LYS A 720 7.14 -40.83 111.03
CA LYS A 720 7.42 -40.25 109.71
C LYS A 720 8.51 -39.17 109.82
N TYR A 721 9.34 -39.04 108.78
CA TYR A 721 10.33 -37.96 108.66
C TYR A 721 9.70 -36.57 108.92
N GLY A 722 10.28 -35.85 109.89
CA GLY A 722 9.82 -34.52 110.34
C GLY A 722 8.84 -34.51 111.53
N THR A 723 8.42 -35.66 112.08
CA THR A 723 7.47 -35.71 113.22
C THR A 723 8.11 -35.24 114.54
N LYS A 724 7.37 -34.55 115.41
CA LYS A 724 7.90 -34.00 116.69
C LYS A 724 8.05 -35.04 117.81
N ILE A 725 9.11 -34.94 118.61
CA ILE A 725 9.50 -35.89 119.68
C ILE A 725 9.19 -35.31 121.10
N ASN A 726 8.94 -36.18 122.11
CA ASN A 726 8.69 -35.84 123.53
C ASN A 726 9.36 -36.86 124.50
N ILE A 727 9.66 -36.49 125.77
CA ILE A 727 10.53 -37.28 126.68
C ILE A 727 10.13 -37.24 128.18
N ILE A 728 10.59 -38.29 128.87
CA ILE A 728 10.70 -38.66 130.31
C ILE A 728 11.69 -37.97 131.28
N ASN A 729 11.46 -38.00 132.61
CA ASN A 729 12.53 -37.99 133.64
C ASN A 729 12.32 -39.15 134.67
N PRO A 730 13.32 -40.02 134.94
CA PRO A 730 13.20 -41.17 135.85
C PRO A 730 13.77 -40.94 137.28
N GLU A 731 13.49 -41.88 138.21
CA GLU A 731 14.03 -41.93 139.60
C GLU A 731 14.69 -43.28 139.96
N ARG A 732 15.50 -43.31 141.05
CA ARG A 732 16.21 -44.50 141.58
C ARG A 732 16.68 -44.33 143.04
N THR A 733 16.22 -45.18 143.96
CA THR A 733 16.55 -45.12 145.41
C THR A 733 18.04 -45.29 145.70
N GLY A 734 18.60 -44.47 146.59
CA GLY A 734 20.02 -44.52 146.98
C GLY A 734 20.99 -43.87 145.97
N TYR A 735 20.44 -43.40 144.84
CA TYR A 735 21.17 -42.71 143.77
C TYR A 735 20.52 -41.36 143.44
N THR A 736 21.14 -40.58 142.56
CA THR A 736 20.58 -39.35 141.96
C THR A 736 20.70 -39.41 140.43
N PHE A 737 19.64 -39.02 139.71
CA PHE A 737 19.63 -38.94 138.24
C PHE A 737 20.52 -37.79 137.76
N THR A 738 21.25 -37.99 136.67
CA THR A 738 22.20 -36.99 136.14
C THR A 738 21.96 -36.60 134.67
N GLY A 739 20.90 -37.10 134.02
CA GLY A 739 20.53 -36.76 132.64
C GLY A 739 20.65 -37.90 131.63
N TRP A 740 20.40 -37.55 130.37
CA TRP A 740 20.52 -38.40 129.19
C TRP A 740 21.95 -38.31 128.59
N ASN A 741 22.30 -39.21 127.66
CA ASN A 741 23.64 -39.32 127.06
C ASN A 741 23.99 -38.24 126.02
N GLU A 742 22.99 -37.66 125.35
CA GLU A 742 23.17 -36.62 124.32
C GLU A 742 21.93 -35.72 124.23
N ASP A 743 22.07 -34.55 123.58
CA ASP A 743 20.98 -33.59 123.36
C ASP A 743 19.94 -34.16 122.39
N VAL A 744 18.65 -34.00 122.70
CA VAL A 744 17.58 -34.67 121.97
C VAL A 744 17.02 -33.82 120.83
N ALA A 745 16.99 -34.41 119.64
CA ALA A 745 16.39 -33.81 118.44
C ALA A 745 14.89 -33.48 118.65
N GLY A 746 14.49 -32.26 118.32
CA GLY A 746 13.09 -31.82 118.45
C GLY A 746 12.12 -32.47 117.44
N THR A 747 12.64 -32.96 116.31
CA THR A 747 11.90 -33.68 115.27
C THR A 747 12.67 -34.90 114.78
N MET A 748 11.93 -35.88 114.26
CA MET A 748 12.47 -37.13 113.72
C MET A 748 13.28 -36.86 112.44
N PRO A 749 14.59 -37.18 112.44
CA PRO A 749 15.42 -37.10 111.23
C PRO A 749 15.10 -38.26 110.28
N ASP A 750 15.74 -38.29 109.10
CA ASP A 750 15.63 -39.39 108.14
C ASP A 750 16.54 -40.59 108.55
N ARG A 751 16.54 -40.94 109.84
CA ARG A 751 17.27 -42.06 110.46
C ARG A 751 16.72 -42.42 111.85
N ASP A 752 17.03 -43.63 112.33
CA ASP A 752 16.75 -44.06 113.72
C ASP A 752 17.56 -43.29 114.78
N VAL A 753 17.05 -43.21 116.02
CA VAL A 753 17.70 -42.52 117.17
C VAL A 753 17.45 -43.21 118.52
N THR A 754 18.36 -43.07 119.50
CA THR A 754 18.27 -43.74 120.82
C THR A 754 18.98 -42.96 121.93
N TYR A 755 18.29 -42.66 123.04
CA TYR A 755 18.85 -41.92 124.20
C TYR A 755 18.88 -42.80 125.48
N THR A 756 19.80 -42.54 126.42
CA THR A 756 20.12 -43.40 127.58
C THR A 756 20.43 -42.63 128.88
N ALA A 757 19.90 -43.08 130.03
CA ALA A 757 19.94 -42.40 131.34
C ALA A 757 21.14 -42.75 132.28
N SER A 758 21.55 -41.80 133.16
CA SER A 758 22.74 -41.89 134.04
C SER A 758 22.50 -41.56 135.54
N TRP A 759 23.35 -42.07 136.45
CA TRP A 759 23.13 -42.13 137.92
C TRP A 759 24.40 -41.98 138.82
N LYS A 760 24.28 -41.44 140.05
CA LYS A 760 25.36 -41.29 141.07
C LYS A 760 24.94 -41.77 142.49
N ILE A 761 25.85 -42.32 143.32
CA ILE A 761 25.62 -42.92 144.67
C ILE A 761 26.00 -42.00 145.87
N ASN A 762 25.53 -42.31 147.10
CA ASN A 762 25.61 -41.52 148.36
C ASN A 762 26.45 -42.17 149.50
N GLN A 763 26.71 -41.45 150.63
CA GLN A 763 27.60 -41.84 151.77
C GLN A 763 27.02 -41.55 153.19
N TYR A 764 27.49 -42.27 154.23
CA TYR A 764 27.03 -42.26 155.65
C TYR A 764 28.16 -42.61 156.69
N THR A 765 27.93 -42.50 158.03
CA THR A 765 28.98 -42.53 159.10
C THR A 765 28.65 -43.27 160.44
N ILE A 766 29.63 -43.92 161.09
CA ILE A 766 29.57 -44.63 162.40
C ILE A 766 30.68 -44.12 163.36
N SER A 767 30.42 -43.97 164.67
CA SER A 767 31.40 -43.46 165.66
C SER A 767 31.52 -44.25 166.99
N PHE A 768 32.60 -44.05 167.74
CA PHE A 768 32.95 -44.81 168.97
C PHE A 768 33.37 -43.90 170.15
N ASN A 769 33.31 -44.43 171.39
CA ASN A 769 33.60 -43.73 172.66
C ASN A 769 34.25 -44.68 173.68
N THR A 770 35.39 -44.34 174.29
CA THR A 770 36.24 -45.34 174.98
C THR A 770 36.32 -45.24 176.52
N ASP A 771 35.46 -44.44 177.16
CA ASP A 771 35.32 -44.34 178.63
C ASP A 771 36.65 -44.30 179.42
N GLY A 772 37.48 -43.31 179.10
CA GLY A 772 38.77 -43.10 179.76
C GLY A 772 39.80 -44.20 179.54
N GLY A 773 39.69 -44.97 178.46
CA GLY A 773 40.82 -45.63 177.80
C GLY A 773 41.43 -44.75 176.71
N SER A 774 42.20 -45.35 175.80
CA SER A 774 42.70 -44.71 174.57
C SER A 774 41.56 -44.40 173.58
N GLU A 775 41.68 -43.34 172.76
CA GLU A 775 40.70 -42.99 171.72
C GLU A 775 40.67 -43.99 170.55
N ILE A 776 39.54 -44.01 169.82
CA ILE A 776 39.26 -44.88 168.65
C ILE A 776 38.45 -44.07 167.61
N ALA A 777 38.71 -44.30 166.32
CA ALA A 777 38.21 -43.47 165.21
C ALA A 777 36.85 -43.89 164.63
N SER A 778 36.15 -42.95 163.98
CA SER A 778 34.88 -43.17 163.25
C SER A 778 35.08 -43.68 161.81
N ILE A 779 34.06 -44.34 161.27
CA ILE A 779 34.03 -44.97 159.94
C ILE A 779 33.00 -44.26 159.06
N THR A 780 33.38 -43.81 157.86
CA THR A 780 32.48 -43.18 156.87
C THR A 780 32.66 -43.84 155.51
N GLN A 781 31.57 -44.31 154.88
CA GLN A 781 31.62 -45.04 153.61
C GLN A 781 30.38 -44.80 152.72
N ASN A 782 30.38 -45.38 151.50
CA ASN A 782 29.24 -45.40 150.59
C ASN A 782 28.07 -46.21 151.15
N TYR A 783 26.84 -45.88 150.73
CA TYR A 783 25.67 -46.71 151.00
C TYR A 783 25.91 -48.17 150.63
N ASN A 784 25.56 -49.10 151.53
CA ASN A 784 25.63 -50.55 151.32
C ASN A 784 27.05 -51.08 151.02
N THR A 785 28.06 -50.53 151.70
CA THR A 785 29.45 -51.07 151.74
C THR A 785 29.76 -51.69 153.10
N GLU A 786 30.68 -52.67 153.13
CA GLU A 786 30.99 -53.44 154.34
C GLU A 786 31.79 -52.65 155.39
N VAL A 787 31.50 -52.90 156.66
CA VAL A 787 32.11 -52.24 157.82
C VAL A 787 32.79 -53.29 158.69
N SER A 788 34.08 -53.10 158.94
CA SER A 788 34.88 -53.99 159.79
C SER A 788 35.57 -53.17 160.89
N PHE A 789 35.52 -53.68 162.12
CA PHE A 789 36.05 -52.98 163.29
C PHE A 789 36.42 -53.99 164.39
N ASN A 790 37.61 -53.87 164.97
CA ASN A 790 38.13 -54.81 165.98
C ASN A 790 39.04 -54.19 167.05
N GLU A 791 39.14 -52.86 167.13
CA GLU A 791 40.03 -52.20 168.10
C GLU A 791 39.49 -52.30 169.54
N ILE A 792 40.41 -52.44 170.50
CA ILE A 792 40.12 -52.44 171.94
C ILE A 792 41.03 -51.43 172.67
N PRO A 793 40.51 -50.62 173.59
CA PRO A 793 41.30 -49.65 174.33
C PRO A 793 42.10 -50.28 175.48
N VAL A 794 43.10 -49.55 176.01
CA VAL A 794 43.93 -49.98 177.16
C VAL A 794 43.95 -48.91 178.27
N LYS A 795 44.11 -49.31 179.55
CA LYS A 795 44.04 -48.42 180.73
C LYS A 795 44.97 -48.92 181.85
N LYS A 796 45.96 -48.13 182.30
CA LYS A 796 47.03 -48.64 183.19
C LYS A 796 46.49 -49.08 184.56
N GLY A 797 46.81 -50.31 184.98
CA GLY A 797 46.27 -50.93 186.19
C GLY A 797 44.79 -51.34 186.07
N TYR A 798 44.28 -51.43 184.84
CA TYR A 798 42.93 -51.92 184.51
C TYR A 798 42.95 -52.80 183.24
N THR A 799 42.03 -53.75 183.16
CA THR A 799 41.87 -54.76 182.10
C THR A 799 40.54 -54.53 181.40
N PHE A 800 40.52 -54.38 180.08
CA PHE A 800 39.32 -54.12 179.29
C PHE A 800 38.29 -55.27 179.35
N THR A 801 36.98 -54.97 179.23
CA THR A 801 35.92 -55.99 179.29
C THR A 801 34.86 -55.98 178.18
N GLY A 802 34.78 -54.97 177.30
CA GLY A 802 33.87 -54.99 176.14
C GLY A 802 33.25 -53.64 175.72
N TRP A 803 32.42 -53.70 174.68
CA TRP A 803 31.65 -52.58 174.10
C TRP A 803 30.14 -52.67 174.41
N ASP A 804 29.38 -51.57 174.32
CA ASP A 804 27.93 -51.48 174.62
C ASP A 804 27.01 -52.03 173.52
N LYS A 805 27.47 -52.03 172.26
CA LYS A 805 26.74 -52.45 171.06
C LYS A 805 27.66 -53.13 170.07
N ALA A 806 27.10 -53.99 169.22
CA ALA A 806 27.78 -54.48 168.02
C ALA A 806 27.85 -53.39 166.93
N VAL A 807 28.88 -53.45 166.09
CA VAL A 807 28.99 -52.64 164.87
C VAL A 807 28.19 -53.34 163.75
N PRO A 808 27.39 -52.63 162.93
CA PRO A 808 26.70 -53.24 161.79
C PRO A 808 27.68 -53.71 160.71
N ASP A 809 27.36 -54.81 160.03
CA ASP A 809 28.22 -55.39 158.99
C ASP A 809 28.29 -54.55 157.69
N VAL A 810 27.27 -53.72 157.42
CA VAL A 810 27.22 -52.82 156.26
C VAL A 810 26.74 -51.42 156.65
N MET A 811 27.23 -50.42 155.92
CA MET A 811 26.90 -49.01 156.03
C MET A 811 25.43 -48.75 155.63
N PRO A 812 24.51 -48.48 156.58
CA PRO A 812 23.10 -48.25 156.29
C PRO A 812 22.88 -46.86 155.69
N ALA A 813 21.63 -46.53 155.35
CA ALA A 813 21.24 -45.20 154.88
C ALA A 813 21.12 -44.16 156.02
N GLY A 814 22.10 -44.10 156.94
CA GLY A 814 22.11 -43.21 158.11
C GLY A 814 23.33 -43.41 159.04
N ASN A 815 23.40 -42.62 160.13
CA ASN A 815 24.61 -42.52 160.99
C ASN A 815 24.37 -42.95 162.48
N ILE A 816 25.36 -43.51 163.20
CA ILE A 816 25.22 -44.18 164.55
C ILE A 816 26.47 -44.14 165.50
N VAL A 817 26.37 -44.55 166.80
CA VAL A 817 27.45 -44.42 167.87
C VAL A 817 27.50 -45.54 168.99
N ILE A 818 28.71 -45.91 169.53
CA ILE A 818 29.05 -47.11 170.40
C ILE A 818 30.09 -46.82 171.59
N THR A 819 30.16 -47.56 172.75
CA THR A 819 30.90 -47.24 174.05
C THR A 819 31.61 -48.41 174.89
N ALA A 820 32.55 -48.24 175.89
CA ALA A 820 33.55 -49.24 176.50
C ALA A 820 33.66 -49.54 178.09
N GLN A 821 34.49 -50.51 178.66
CA GLN A 821 34.51 -51.07 180.11
C GLN A 821 35.85 -51.76 180.76
N TRP A 822 36.09 -52.01 182.13
CA TRP A 822 37.48 -52.20 182.87
C TRP A 822 37.78 -53.02 184.29
N LYS A 823 39.04 -53.54 184.71
CA LYS A 823 39.49 -54.32 186.02
C LYS A 823 41.06 -54.57 186.51
N LYS A 824 41.54 -54.84 187.81
CA LYS A 824 42.98 -54.73 188.47
C LYS A 824 43.77 -55.92 189.30
N ASP A 825 45.02 -55.76 189.92
CA ASP A 825 46.17 -56.74 190.38
C ASP A 825 47.22 -56.47 191.63
N ILE A 826 48.20 -57.39 192.12
CA ILE A 826 49.26 -57.32 193.32
C ILE A 826 50.54 -58.38 193.47
N TYR A 827 51.64 -58.26 194.35
CA TYR A 827 52.98 -59.12 194.51
C TYR A 827 53.88 -59.22 195.91
N THR A 828 55.07 -59.97 196.11
CA THR A 828 55.95 -60.21 197.41
C THR A 828 57.49 -60.83 197.36
N ILE A 829 58.42 -60.91 198.44
CA ILE A 829 59.98 -61.25 198.51
C ILE A 829 60.68 -61.93 199.86
N SER A 830 61.99 -62.46 199.98
CA SER A 830 62.80 -63.00 201.23
C SER A 830 64.43 -63.31 201.22
N TYR A 831 65.20 -63.76 202.32
CA TYR A 831 66.77 -63.92 202.50
C TYR A 831 67.53 -64.98 203.49
N ASN A 832 68.91 -65.13 203.47
CA ASN A 832 69.87 -66.00 204.30
C ASN A 832 71.31 -65.37 204.62
N LEU A 833 72.17 -65.89 205.55
CA LEU A 833 73.33 -65.18 206.20
C LEU A 833 74.72 -65.87 206.50
N ASP A 834 75.04 -67.09 206.03
CA ASP A 834 76.37 -67.78 206.13
C ASP A 834 77.47 -67.25 207.11
N GLY A 835 77.46 -67.73 208.36
CA GLY A 835 78.57 -67.59 209.32
C GLY A 835 78.82 -66.20 209.92
N GLY A 836 78.23 -65.15 209.36
CA GLY A 836 78.25 -63.80 209.94
C GLY A 836 77.20 -63.58 211.02
N LYS A 837 77.26 -62.43 211.68
CA LYS A 837 76.14 -61.86 212.43
C LYS A 837 75.84 -60.46 211.89
N ALA A 838 74.65 -60.31 211.32
CA ALA A 838 74.08 -59.05 210.85
C ALA A 838 72.56 -59.14 210.97
N ASP A 839 71.91 -58.00 211.19
CA ASP A 839 70.45 -57.87 211.21
C ASP A 839 69.93 -57.31 209.88
N ASN A 840 68.64 -57.48 209.60
CA ASN A 840 68.03 -57.15 208.29
C ASN A 840 67.85 -55.63 208.11
N PRO A 841 68.15 -55.05 206.92
CA PRO A 841 68.01 -53.61 206.68
C PRO A 841 66.56 -53.14 206.58
N GLU A 842 66.32 -51.85 206.87
CA GLU A 842 65.00 -51.20 206.73
C GLU A 842 64.63 -50.88 205.26
N THR A 843 65.62 -50.77 204.36
CA THR A 843 65.42 -50.32 202.98
C THR A 843 66.17 -51.16 201.95
N TYR A 844 65.56 -51.26 200.77
CA TYR A 844 66.11 -51.83 199.54
C TYR A 844 65.66 -50.93 198.39
N GLU A 845 66.52 -50.65 197.42
CA GLU A 845 66.10 -50.05 196.14
C GLU A 845 65.58 -51.13 195.18
N VAL A 846 64.66 -50.74 194.28
CA VAL A 846 63.94 -51.60 193.32
C VAL A 846 63.92 -50.92 191.96
#